data_AF-A0A2T4VGV6-F1
#
_entry.id   AF-A0A2T4VGV6-F1
#
_cell.length_a   1.000
_cell.length_b   1.000
_cell.length_c   1.000
_cell.angle_alpha   90.00
_cell.angle_beta   90.00
_cell.angle_gamma   90.00
#
_symmetry.space_group_name_H-M   'P 1'
#
loop_
_entity.id
_entity.type
_entity.pdbx_description
1 polymer ?
#
loop_
_entity_poly.entity_id
_entity_poly.type
_entity_poly.pdbx_seq_one_letter_code
_entity_poly.pdbx_strand_id
1 'polypeptide(L)'
;MTNTSSEIISERAHRRRAVLATLASQGKRFEGLMLGALLACGLALPAQGRENVGAEPPPWPTTPPAQICGNTALLSGPSTAPAGAVTVPAGDNSGFNFNQPGATFWFGPGVHTLASDVFGQIVTRANTTYIGAPGAIIDGQHLNLYAFTGAAQNVTIKYLTIRNFGRGLDNNNEGVVNHDSGTGWTVEYNTISGNDGAGVFLGTDSVVRYNCLKDNGQYGFSMFKPPVEGGSAIQNIVLDHNEITGNNTDDWESHIEGCGCTGGGKFWDVRGARVTHNWVHDNRGTGLWADTNNIDFLFEGNFIESNDGEGIWYEISYNATIRNNTLRRNAWVSGNRNLGSPGPAIYLSESGGDARLASAVSGAPKIRIYDNFFEDNFSGVSIYENANRFCNSNGNTSKGYCTPFITPTLIPEAPRNYEYPAPISDTHPCYTLVAGEPYKTDCRWHAKAIEVNNNAFYFDSTVVPCAGTYCGVQALIATGADNMSWSPYTVAGIQNDVMFNNGNSFHDNTYVGNWRFAKGYGETVSFSVWRAAPYGQEAGSTLEGDVGEPPPTPGSGGNALDADTSTLEGSVGQWQTWYSTAVARSSEEAHAGANSLRVEVTASSGWGVQLANWPGFATTAGVKKLSLWGKLGSGAGLTPKMTVKWLGANQTVLQTHEVTLPALTATWQQVSSVVDAPVGASTVLVYLTGTGSSGAFFYVDDIVVGDAPNALDAASAGGEGSAGQWQGWYSASISATTQDAYRGTGSLLVSVSAPWGWGVQVANWPGFPTSGGNKRLSFMAKQGSGAISNVTVRVKWFDGSQALVQTDLVPLTGLTPNWQQAIAQVAAPAGAAYAYLEVYSTSGGAGDSLYLDDIVLTDVPN
;
A
#
# COMPACT_ATOMS: atom_id res chain seq x y z
N MET A 1 -17.49 -1.61 -0.02
CA MET A 1 -17.05 -2.58 -1.05
C MET A 1 -17.04 -3.94 -0.38
N THR A 2 -18.09 -4.71 -0.64
CA THR A 2 -18.35 -6.03 -0.05
C THR A 2 -18.04 -7.08 -1.12
N ASN A 3 -16.89 -7.75 -1.01
CA ASN A 3 -16.49 -8.81 -1.95
C ASN A 3 -17.00 -10.16 -1.45
N THR A 4 -17.83 -10.82 -2.25
CA THR A 4 -18.32 -12.20 -2.06
C THR A 4 -18.15 -12.94 -3.38
N SER A 5 -17.12 -13.77 -3.53
CA SER A 5 -16.97 -14.63 -4.73
C SER A 5 -16.18 -15.93 -4.54
N SER A 6 -15.86 -16.36 -3.31
CA SER A 6 -15.18 -17.64 -3.07
C SER A 6 -16.12 -18.80 -2.69
N GLU A 7 -17.44 -18.64 -2.83
CA GLU A 7 -18.44 -19.50 -2.17
C GLU A 7 -19.25 -20.39 -3.14
N ILE A 8 -18.60 -20.98 -4.15
CA ILE A 8 -19.18 -22.05 -4.99
C ILE A 8 -18.42 -23.36 -4.79
N ILE A 9 -18.26 -23.82 -3.53
CA ILE A 9 -17.56 -25.10 -3.22
C ILE A 9 -18.41 -26.07 -2.38
N SER A 10 -19.65 -25.73 -1.99
CA SER A 10 -20.39 -26.56 -1.02
C SER A 10 -21.37 -27.61 -1.59
N GLU A 11 -21.76 -27.54 -2.88
CA GLU A 11 -22.73 -28.49 -3.45
C GLU A 11 -22.10 -29.48 -4.44
N ARG A 12 -21.47 -30.56 -3.94
CA ARG A 12 -21.52 -31.96 -4.49
C ARG A 12 -20.32 -32.83 -4.06
N ALA A 13 -20.17 -33.08 -2.76
CA ALA A 13 -19.44 -34.28 -2.31
C ALA A 13 -19.82 -34.67 -0.88
N HIS A 14 -21.01 -35.25 -0.71
CA HIS A 14 -21.41 -35.89 0.56
C HIS A 14 -21.99 -37.28 0.30
N ARG A 15 -21.27 -38.33 0.77
CA ARG A 15 -21.85 -39.49 1.49
C ARG A 15 -20.77 -40.41 2.13
N ARG A 16 -20.65 -40.26 3.46
CA ARG A 16 -20.63 -41.27 4.55
C ARG A 16 -19.34 -42.05 4.97
N ARG A 17 -18.90 -41.66 6.19
CA ARG A 17 -18.69 -42.41 7.47
C ARG A 17 -17.46 -43.32 7.71
N ALA A 18 -16.50 -42.76 8.45
CA ALA A 18 -15.92 -43.10 9.78
C ALA A 18 -15.78 -44.56 10.29
N VAL A 19 -14.58 -44.89 10.82
CA VAL A 19 -14.30 -45.55 12.13
C VAL A 19 -12.91 -45.13 12.68
N LEU A 20 -12.81 -44.90 14.00
CA LEU A 20 -11.68 -44.46 14.85
C LEU A 20 -10.57 -45.52 15.11
N ALA A 21 -9.35 -45.07 15.48
CA ALA A 21 -8.77 -45.15 16.86
C ALA A 21 -7.21 -45.31 16.95
N THR A 22 -6.56 -44.27 17.52
CA THR A 22 -5.60 -44.24 18.67
C THR A 22 -4.34 -45.14 18.72
N LEU A 23 -3.14 -44.53 18.85
CA LEU A 23 -2.32 -44.49 20.10
C LEU A 23 -0.90 -43.89 19.89
N ALA A 24 -0.42 -43.23 20.95
CA ALA A 24 0.82 -42.47 21.09
C ALA A 24 2.03 -43.30 21.57
N SER A 25 3.26 -42.76 21.46
CA SER A 25 4.16 -42.51 22.60
C SER A 25 5.59 -42.07 22.19
N GLN A 26 6.29 -41.52 23.19
CA GLN A 26 7.46 -40.64 23.20
C GLN A 26 8.83 -41.30 22.97
N GLY A 27 9.86 -40.47 22.72
CA GLY A 27 11.28 -40.79 22.96
C GLY A 27 12.20 -39.56 22.97
N LYS A 28 13.07 -39.45 23.99
CA LYS A 28 13.86 -38.27 24.42
C LYS A 28 15.25 -38.12 23.77
N ARG A 29 15.69 -36.85 23.70
CA ARG A 29 17.04 -36.22 23.89
C ARG A 29 18.33 -37.07 23.83
N PHE A 30 19.38 -36.49 23.22
CA PHE A 30 20.73 -36.32 23.82
C PHE A 30 21.52 -35.15 23.18
N GLU A 31 22.24 -34.40 24.02
CA GLU A 31 23.15 -33.28 23.72
C GLU A 31 24.60 -33.76 23.46
N GLY A 32 25.43 -32.92 22.83
CA GLY A 32 26.89 -33.06 22.83
C GLY A 32 27.65 -31.97 22.06
N LEU A 33 28.18 -30.97 22.79
CA LEU A 33 29.12 -29.92 22.39
C LEU A 33 30.52 -30.46 22.02
N MET A 34 31.27 -29.77 21.15
CA MET A 34 32.67 -29.37 21.41
C MET A 34 33.21 -28.35 20.39
N LEU A 35 34.00 -27.42 20.91
CA LEU A 35 34.59 -26.21 20.32
C LEU A 35 36.10 -26.43 20.10
N GLY A 36 36.72 -25.79 19.09
CA GLY A 36 38.18 -25.75 18.96
C GLY A 36 38.67 -24.75 17.91
N ALA A 37 39.24 -23.63 18.36
CA ALA A 37 39.89 -22.59 17.57
C ALA A 37 41.42 -22.76 17.58
N LEU A 38 42.13 -22.29 16.54
CA LEU A 38 43.53 -21.84 16.66
C LEU A 38 44.04 -21.00 15.47
N LEU A 39 45.03 -20.18 15.84
CA LEU A 39 45.55 -18.92 15.29
C LEU A 39 46.27 -18.93 13.92
N ALA A 40 46.30 -17.72 13.35
CA ALA A 40 47.09 -17.25 12.21
C ALA A 40 48.59 -17.02 12.50
N CYS A 41 49.41 -17.03 11.44
CA CYS A 41 50.70 -16.33 11.38
C CYS A 41 51.00 -15.92 9.92
N GLY A 42 51.31 -14.64 9.69
CA GLY A 42 51.63 -14.09 8.38
C GLY A 42 53.13 -13.85 8.18
N LEU A 43 53.56 -13.80 6.92
CA LEU A 43 54.84 -13.24 6.46
C LEU A 43 54.61 -12.61 5.07
N ALA A 44 55.09 -11.37 4.90
CA ALA A 44 55.01 -10.59 3.67
C ALA A 44 56.40 -10.37 3.07
N LEU A 45 56.50 -10.28 1.73
CA LEU A 45 57.48 -9.54 0.88
C LEU A 45 57.01 -9.66 -0.62
N PRO A 46 57.46 -8.81 -1.57
CA PRO A 46 56.58 -7.86 -2.27
C PRO A 46 56.32 -8.08 -3.78
N ALA A 47 55.18 -7.53 -4.21
CA ALA A 47 54.82 -6.86 -5.47
C ALA A 47 55.32 -7.38 -6.83
N GLN A 48 54.38 -7.95 -7.61
CA GLN A 48 54.09 -7.55 -9.00
C GLN A 48 52.73 -8.12 -9.45
N GLY A 49 51.86 -7.26 -10.00
CA GLY A 49 50.57 -7.63 -10.61
C GLY A 49 49.39 -6.89 -9.98
N ARG A 50 48.94 -5.79 -10.60
CA ARG A 50 47.60 -5.23 -10.36
C ARG A 50 46.58 -6.18 -10.99
N GLU A 51 46.05 -7.11 -10.20
CA GLU A 51 44.73 -7.66 -10.44
C GLU A 51 43.73 -6.84 -9.62
N ASN A 52 42.59 -6.49 -10.23
CA ASN A 52 41.44 -5.97 -9.52
C ASN A 52 41.10 -6.95 -8.39
N VAL A 53 41.33 -6.53 -7.15
CA VAL A 53 40.90 -7.28 -5.97
C VAL A 53 39.39 -7.39 -6.06
N GLY A 54 38.91 -8.63 -6.21
CA GLY A 54 37.54 -8.97 -6.51
C GLY A 54 36.57 -8.37 -5.50
N ALA A 55 35.57 -7.66 -6.02
CA ALA A 55 34.32 -7.53 -5.29
C ALA A 55 33.77 -8.94 -5.07
N GLU A 56 33.48 -9.30 -3.82
CA GLU A 56 32.74 -10.51 -3.50
C GLU A 56 31.44 -10.52 -4.32
N PRO A 57 31.06 -11.64 -4.95
CA PRO A 57 29.79 -11.70 -5.69
C PRO A 57 28.64 -11.32 -4.74
N PRO A 58 27.65 -10.56 -5.22
CA PRO A 58 26.53 -10.15 -4.38
C PRO A 58 25.77 -11.39 -3.85
N PRO A 59 25.13 -11.29 -2.68
CA PRO A 59 24.45 -12.43 -2.04
C PRO A 59 23.15 -12.86 -2.76
N TRP A 60 22.67 -12.05 -3.72
CA TRP A 60 21.48 -12.31 -4.56
C TRP A 60 21.86 -12.71 -6.00
N PRO A 61 20.98 -13.45 -6.72
CA PRO A 61 21.24 -13.85 -8.09
C PRO A 61 21.20 -12.66 -9.06
N THR A 62 22.27 -12.45 -9.83
CA THR A 62 22.32 -11.41 -10.88
C THR A 62 21.76 -11.88 -12.22
N THR A 63 21.56 -13.18 -12.38
CA THR A 63 20.88 -13.81 -13.52
C THR A 63 19.85 -14.80 -13.02
N PRO A 64 18.78 -15.08 -13.79
CA PRO A 64 17.79 -16.08 -13.42
C PRO A 64 18.42 -17.44 -13.06
N PRO A 65 18.13 -18.00 -11.87
CA PRO A 65 18.70 -19.28 -11.44
C PRO A 65 18.06 -20.49 -12.12
N ALA A 66 16.87 -20.33 -12.70
CA ALA A 66 16.07 -21.41 -13.28
C ALA A 66 15.53 -21.03 -14.67
N GLN A 67 16.36 -21.16 -15.70
CA GLN A 67 15.95 -21.05 -17.11
C GLN A 67 15.62 -22.46 -17.66
N ILE A 68 14.38 -22.88 -17.44
CA ILE A 68 13.89 -24.24 -17.69
C ILE A 68 13.05 -24.32 -18.97
N CYS A 69 12.17 -23.34 -19.22
CA CYS A 69 11.27 -23.37 -20.36
C CYS A 69 12.04 -23.42 -21.68
N GLY A 70 11.73 -24.41 -22.51
CA GLY A 70 12.43 -24.65 -23.78
C GLY A 70 13.83 -25.29 -23.65
N ASN A 71 14.32 -25.55 -22.44
CA ASN A 71 15.61 -26.18 -22.21
C ASN A 71 15.53 -27.70 -22.41
N THR A 72 15.69 -28.15 -23.66
CA THR A 72 15.61 -29.59 -24.00
C THR A 72 16.68 -30.44 -23.32
N ALA A 73 17.81 -29.85 -22.90
CA ALA A 73 18.85 -30.61 -22.19
C ALA A 73 18.40 -31.02 -20.77
N LEU A 74 17.54 -30.22 -20.13
CA LEU A 74 16.96 -30.53 -18.82
C LEU A 74 15.65 -31.30 -18.93
N LEU A 75 14.81 -30.95 -19.91
CA LEU A 75 13.44 -31.46 -20.01
C LEU A 75 13.31 -32.78 -20.80
N SER A 76 14.39 -33.28 -21.41
CA SER A 76 14.37 -34.55 -22.14
C SER A 76 14.58 -35.73 -21.19
N GLY A 77 13.59 -36.62 -21.12
CA GLY A 77 13.69 -37.86 -20.36
C GLY A 77 14.51 -38.96 -21.04
N PRO A 78 14.50 -40.18 -20.49
CA PRO A 78 15.27 -41.29 -21.04
C PRO A 78 14.73 -41.73 -22.40
N SER A 79 15.61 -41.89 -23.39
CA SER A 79 15.26 -42.30 -24.76
C SER A 79 14.76 -43.75 -24.87
N THR A 80 14.95 -44.55 -23.84
CA THR A 80 14.46 -45.92 -23.72
C THR A 80 13.75 -46.11 -22.38
N ALA A 81 12.71 -46.94 -22.35
CA ALA A 81 12.01 -47.29 -21.12
C ALA A 81 13.00 -47.78 -20.05
N PRO A 82 12.97 -47.23 -18.82
CA PRO A 82 13.74 -47.76 -17.71
C PRO A 82 13.41 -49.23 -17.44
N ALA A 83 14.38 -49.96 -16.86
CA ALA A 83 14.17 -51.37 -16.53
C ALA A 83 12.95 -51.55 -15.62
N GLY A 84 12.03 -52.44 -16.03
CA GLY A 84 10.79 -52.72 -15.30
C GLY A 84 9.65 -51.71 -15.52
N ALA A 85 9.86 -50.65 -16.32
CA ALA A 85 8.80 -49.71 -16.65
C ALA A 85 7.80 -50.30 -17.65
N VAL A 86 6.52 -50.02 -17.45
CA VAL A 86 5.44 -50.34 -18.38
C VAL A 86 5.45 -49.27 -19.47
N THR A 87 5.65 -49.67 -20.72
CA THR A 87 5.63 -48.75 -21.86
C THR A 87 4.19 -48.37 -22.21
N VAL A 88 3.92 -47.07 -22.23
CA VAL A 88 2.68 -46.47 -22.72
C VAL A 88 2.94 -46.03 -24.17
N PRO A 89 2.27 -46.62 -25.18
CA PRO A 89 2.45 -46.19 -26.57
C PRO A 89 1.79 -44.83 -26.81
N ALA A 90 2.39 -44.01 -27.68
CA ALA A 90 1.77 -42.77 -28.15
C ALA A 90 0.46 -43.05 -28.91
N GLY A 91 -0.44 -42.06 -28.91
CA GLY A 91 -1.79 -42.15 -29.46
C GLY A 91 -2.85 -42.16 -28.37
N ASP A 92 -3.95 -42.86 -28.63
CA ASP A 92 -5.08 -42.98 -27.71
C ASP A 92 -4.72 -43.88 -26.52
N ASN A 93 -4.77 -43.33 -25.31
CA ASN A 93 -4.53 -44.04 -24.06
C ASN A 93 -5.78 -44.19 -23.19
N SER A 94 -6.97 -43.92 -23.74
CA SER A 94 -8.26 -44.10 -23.04
C SER A 94 -8.47 -45.51 -22.50
N GLY A 95 -7.95 -46.53 -23.19
CA GLY A 95 -8.01 -47.93 -22.78
C GLY A 95 -6.81 -48.41 -21.94
N PHE A 96 -5.84 -47.55 -21.63
CA PHE A 96 -4.62 -47.96 -20.95
C PHE A 96 -4.85 -48.15 -19.44
N ASN A 97 -4.35 -49.26 -18.88
CA ASN A 97 -4.54 -49.58 -17.47
C ASN A 97 -3.49 -48.89 -16.57
N PHE A 98 -3.80 -47.69 -16.10
CA PHE A 98 -3.00 -46.96 -15.09
C PHE A 98 -3.26 -47.42 -13.64
N ASN A 99 -4.19 -48.35 -13.41
CA ASN A 99 -4.54 -48.84 -12.07
C ASN A 99 -3.52 -49.88 -11.56
N GLN A 100 -2.25 -49.46 -11.43
CA GLN A 100 -1.14 -50.32 -11.00
C GLN A 100 -0.28 -49.58 -9.93
N PRO A 101 -0.62 -49.70 -8.64
CA PRO A 101 0.17 -49.10 -7.57
C PRO A 101 1.63 -49.55 -7.62
N GLY A 102 2.57 -48.62 -7.39
CA GLY A 102 4.00 -48.91 -7.42
C GLY A 102 4.60 -49.03 -8.82
N ALA A 103 3.80 -48.95 -9.89
CA ALA A 103 4.31 -49.09 -11.25
C ALA A 103 5.11 -47.86 -11.69
N THR A 104 6.03 -48.07 -12.62
CA THR A 104 6.65 -47.00 -13.41
C THR A 104 6.06 -47.06 -14.81
N PHE A 105 5.37 -46.00 -15.23
CA PHE A 105 4.86 -45.84 -16.58
C PHE A 105 5.82 -44.96 -17.37
N TRP A 106 6.28 -45.46 -18.52
CA TRP A 106 7.13 -44.70 -19.44
C TRP A 106 6.35 -44.41 -20.72
N PHE A 107 6.07 -43.13 -20.96
CA PHE A 107 5.37 -42.63 -22.15
C PHE A 107 6.35 -42.54 -23.30
N GLY A 108 6.08 -43.28 -24.38
CA GLY A 108 6.91 -43.25 -25.59
C GLY A 108 6.93 -41.87 -26.26
N PRO A 109 7.85 -41.61 -27.20
CA PRO A 109 7.88 -40.34 -27.92
C PRO A 109 6.57 -40.10 -28.68
N GLY A 110 6.00 -38.89 -28.56
CA GLY A 110 4.79 -38.49 -29.26
C GLY A 110 3.67 -38.00 -28.34
N VAL A 111 2.50 -37.80 -28.95
CA VAL A 111 1.31 -37.28 -28.27
C VAL A 111 0.50 -38.44 -27.68
N HIS A 112 0.06 -38.28 -26.44
CA HIS A 112 -0.78 -39.19 -25.68
C HIS A 112 -2.09 -38.48 -25.33
N THR A 113 -3.21 -39.03 -25.79
CA THR A 113 -4.55 -38.50 -25.51
C THR A 113 -5.29 -39.40 -24.54
N LEU A 114 -6.22 -38.83 -23.77
CA LEU A 114 -7.02 -39.55 -22.79
C LEU A 114 -8.42 -39.84 -23.36
N ALA A 115 -9.35 -40.31 -22.51
CA ALA A 115 -10.72 -40.55 -22.93
C ALA A 115 -11.37 -39.28 -23.51
N SER A 116 -12.21 -39.43 -24.53
CA SER A 116 -12.84 -38.33 -25.26
C SER A 116 -14.04 -37.71 -24.53
N ASP A 117 -13.85 -37.37 -23.26
CA ASP A 117 -14.83 -36.73 -22.40
C ASP A 117 -14.14 -35.85 -21.35
N VAL A 118 -14.91 -34.97 -20.69
CA VAL A 118 -14.35 -33.97 -19.75
C VAL A 118 -13.65 -34.58 -18.54
N PHE A 119 -13.95 -35.85 -18.19
CA PHE A 119 -13.36 -36.58 -17.07
C PHE A 119 -12.28 -37.58 -17.50
N GLY A 120 -11.88 -37.58 -18.77
CA GLY A 120 -10.71 -38.33 -19.24
C GLY A 120 -9.44 -37.82 -18.56
N GLN A 121 -8.90 -38.62 -17.64
CA GLN A 121 -7.80 -38.23 -16.76
C GLN A 121 -7.05 -39.48 -16.27
N ILE A 122 -5.82 -39.31 -15.79
CA ILE A 122 -5.08 -40.37 -15.10
C ILE A 122 -5.41 -40.31 -13.60
N VAL A 123 -6.27 -41.21 -13.14
CA VAL A 123 -6.53 -41.38 -11.70
C VAL A 123 -5.37 -42.16 -11.08
N THR A 124 -4.51 -41.44 -10.37
CA THR A 124 -3.23 -41.96 -9.89
C THR A 124 -3.36 -43.02 -8.80
N ARG A 125 -2.28 -43.78 -8.58
CA ARG A 125 -2.14 -44.79 -7.53
C ARG A 125 -0.88 -44.54 -6.72
N ALA A 126 -0.89 -44.99 -5.47
CA ALA A 126 0.21 -44.73 -4.55
C ALA A 126 1.54 -45.29 -5.08
N ASN A 127 2.63 -44.57 -4.83
CA ASN A 127 4.00 -44.91 -5.21
C ASN A 127 4.22 -45.10 -6.72
N THR A 128 3.37 -44.49 -7.56
CA THR A 128 3.47 -44.62 -9.02
C THR A 128 4.40 -43.55 -9.58
N THR A 129 5.18 -43.91 -10.59
CA THR A 129 6.06 -42.98 -11.32
C THR A 129 5.62 -42.87 -12.78
N TYR A 130 5.47 -41.65 -13.29
CA TYR A 130 5.16 -41.34 -14.69
C TYR A 130 6.36 -40.61 -15.32
N ILE A 131 6.89 -41.16 -16.40
CA ILE A 131 8.13 -40.70 -17.05
C ILE A 131 7.88 -40.50 -18.54
N GLY A 132 8.21 -39.34 -19.07
CA GLY A 132 8.22 -39.12 -20.52
C GLY A 132 9.53 -39.52 -21.19
N ALA A 133 9.45 -40.10 -22.39
CA ALA A 133 10.55 -40.10 -23.34
C ALA A 133 10.79 -38.67 -23.88
N PRO A 134 11.93 -38.41 -24.58
CA PRO A 134 12.09 -37.18 -25.32
C PRO A 134 10.91 -36.93 -26.26
N GLY A 135 10.20 -35.81 -26.06
CA GLY A 135 9.03 -35.44 -26.86
C GLY A 135 7.72 -36.17 -26.48
N ALA A 136 7.63 -36.79 -25.30
CA ALA A 136 6.37 -37.31 -24.79
C ALA A 136 5.46 -36.16 -24.29
N ILE A 137 4.25 -36.09 -24.85
CA ILE A 137 3.27 -35.04 -24.60
C ILE A 137 1.97 -35.69 -24.14
N ILE A 138 1.47 -35.32 -22.96
CA ILE A 138 0.09 -35.60 -22.54
C ILE A 138 -0.76 -34.38 -22.93
N ASP A 139 -1.69 -34.59 -23.85
CA ASP A 139 -2.47 -33.52 -24.47
C ASP A 139 -3.96 -33.68 -24.09
N GLY A 140 -4.50 -32.71 -23.36
CA GLY A 140 -5.90 -32.67 -22.95
C GLY A 140 -6.87 -32.26 -24.08
N GLN A 141 -6.34 -31.88 -25.25
CA GLN A 141 -7.08 -31.53 -26.48
C GLN A 141 -8.11 -30.39 -26.32
N HIS A 142 -7.94 -29.53 -25.31
CA HIS A 142 -8.95 -28.58 -24.84
C HIS A 142 -10.31 -29.22 -24.57
N LEU A 143 -10.29 -30.43 -23.99
CA LEU A 143 -11.45 -31.25 -23.71
C LEU A 143 -11.41 -31.80 -22.29
N ASN A 144 -10.31 -32.47 -21.92
CA ASN A 144 -10.12 -33.04 -20.60
C ASN A 144 -9.81 -31.93 -19.60
N LEU A 145 -10.45 -31.93 -18.43
CA LEU A 145 -10.21 -30.89 -17.43
C LEU A 145 -8.86 -31.04 -16.72
N TYR A 146 -8.43 -32.28 -16.45
CA TYR A 146 -7.28 -32.57 -15.60
C TYR A 146 -6.43 -33.73 -16.14
N ALA A 147 -5.12 -33.66 -15.91
CA ALA A 147 -4.17 -34.68 -16.36
C ALA A 147 -3.99 -35.79 -15.33
N PHE A 148 -3.70 -35.42 -14.08
CA PHE A 148 -3.37 -36.34 -12.99
C PHE A 148 -4.16 -36.01 -11.73
N THR A 149 -5.03 -36.92 -11.31
CA THR A 149 -5.93 -36.74 -10.17
C THR A 149 -5.84 -37.87 -9.16
N GLY A 150 -6.57 -37.74 -8.06
CA GLY A 150 -6.60 -38.64 -6.92
C GLY A 150 -5.67 -38.20 -5.79
N ALA A 151 -6.08 -38.46 -4.55
CA ALA A 151 -5.28 -38.22 -3.34
C ALA A 151 -4.21 -39.30 -3.08
N ALA A 152 -3.68 -39.92 -4.13
CA ALA A 152 -2.65 -40.95 -4.00
C ALA A 152 -1.38 -40.38 -3.33
N GLN A 153 -0.64 -41.20 -2.60
CA GLN A 153 0.59 -40.77 -1.95
C GLN A 153 1.82 -41.10 -2.80
N ASN A 154 2.87 -40.29 -2.67
CA ASN A 154 4.20 -40.55 -3.22
C ASN A 154 4.22 -40.78 -4.74
N VAL A 155 3.47 -39.98 -5.49
CA VAL A 155 3.47 -40.04 -6.96
C VAL A 155 4.63 -39.21 -7.51
N THR A 156 5.32 -39.72 -8.53
CA THR A 156 6.37 -38.97 -9.24
C THR A 156 5.96 -38.71 -10.68
N ILE A 157 6.14 -37.48 -11.16
CA ILE A 157 5.88 -37.08 -12.55
C ILE A 157 7.13 -36.39 -13.10
N LYS A 158 7.67 -36.89 -14.21
CA LYS A 158 8.89 -36.33 -14.80
C LYS A 158 9.01 -36.43 -16.31
N TYR A 159 9.69 -35.44 -16.89
CA TYR A 159 10.03 -35.37 -18.32
C TYR A 159 8.82 -35.38 -19.27
N LEU A 160 7.66 -34.91 -18.81
CA LEU A 160 6.45 -34.82 -19.61
C LEU A 160 6.18 -33.37 -20.01
N THR A 161 5.67 -33.19 -21.24
CA THR A 161 4.91 -31.99 -21.57
C THR A 161 3.44 -32.27 -21.28
N ILE A 162 2.78 -31.41 -20.50
CA ILE A 162 1.37 -31.54 -20.10
C ILE A 162 0.67 -30.24 -20.51
N ARG A 163 -0.25 -30.33 -21.47
CA ARG A 163 -0.85 -29.15 -22.10
C ARG A 163 -2.30 -29.33 -22.54
N ASN A 164 -2.96 -28.21 -22.80
CA ASN A 164 -4.30 -28.12 -23.39
C ASN A 164 -5.37 -28.83 -22.54
N PHE A 165 -5.25 -28.82 -21.23
CA PHE A 165 -6.32 -29.24 -20.32
C PHE A 165 -7.25 -28.05 -20.00
N GLY A 166 -8.56 -28.30 -19.88
CA GLY A 166 -9.61 -27.27 -19.76
C GLY A 166 -10.27 -26.89 -21.10
N ARG A 167 -11.43 -26.22 -21.06
CA ARG A 167 -12.21 -25.82 -22.27
C ARG A 167 -12.44 -24.31 -22.40
N GLY A 168 -11.70 -23.53 -21.64
CA GLY A 168 -11.79 -22.09 -21.48
C GLY A 168 -12.78 -21.71 -20.37
N LEU A 169 -12.30 -20.96 -19.38
CA LEU A 169 -13.11 -20.37 -18.32
C LEU A 169 -13.97 -21.37 -17.52
N ASP A 170 -13.56 -22.62 -17.38
CA ASP A 170 -14.38 -23.67 -16.73
C ASP A 170 -13.70 -24.49 -15.63
N ASN A 171 -12.47 -24.14 -15.26
CA ASN A 171 -11.70 -24.79 -14.20
C ASN A 171 -11.00 -23.79 -13.25
N ASN A 172 -11.66 -22.66 -13.00
CA ASN A 172 -11.27 -21.71 -11.96
C ASN A 172 -11.12 -22.45 -10.61
N ASN A 173 -10.01 -22.20 -9.91
CA ASN A 173 -9.64 -22.81 -8.63
C ASN A 173 -9.37 -24.32 -8.68
N GLU A 174 -9.07 -24.88 -9.85
CA GLU A 174 -8.72 -26.29 -10.00
C GLU A 174 -7.29 -26.48 -10.52
N GLY A 175 -6.68 -27.63 -10.22
CA GLY A 175 -5.30 -27.96 -10.60
C GLY A 175 -5.23 -29.08 -11.64
N VAL A 176 -4.52 -28.87 -12.74
CA VAL A 176 -4.41 -29.88 -13.82
C VAL A 176 -3.56 -31.08 -13.42
N VAL A 177 -2.44 -30.83 -12.73
CA VAL A 177 -1.57 -31.85 -12.16
C VAL A 177 -1.70 -31.85 -10.65
N ASN A 178 -1.81 -33.05 -10.05
CA ASN A 178 -2.00 -33.22 -8.60
C ASN A 178 -3.27 -32.54 -8.08
N HIS A 179 -4.36 -32.61 -8.85
CA HIS A 179 -5.63 -31.93 -8.60
C HIS A 179 -6.11 -31.97 -7.15
N ASP A 180 -5.96 -33.11 -6.47
CA ASP A 180 -6.46 -33.30 -5.11
C ASP A 180 -5.41 -33.02 -4.01
N SER A 181 -4.33 -32.30 -4.35
CA SER A 181 -3.22 -31.96 -3.46
C SER A 181 -2.67 -33.17 -2.70
N GLY A 182 -2.39 -34.26 -3.43
CA GLY A 182 -1.89 -35.52 -2.90
C GLY A 182 -0.57 -35.35 -2.12
N THR A 183 -0.38 -36.17 -1.09
CA THR A 183 0.78 -36.08 -0.19
C THR A 183 2.03 -36.72 -0.80
N GLY A 184 3.19 -36.09 -0.66
CA GLY A 184 4.50 -36.63 -1.02
C GLY A 184 4.76 -36.65 -2.53
N TRP A 185 4.05 -35.84 -3.32
CA TRP A 185 4.25 -35.83 -4.76
C TRP A 185 5.58 -35.17 -5.15
N THR A 186 6.29 -35.80 -6.09
CA THR A 186 7.49 -35.22 -6.72
C THR A 186 7.17 -34.90 -8.17
N VAL A 187 7.15 -33.61 -8.52
CA VAL A 187 6.91 -33.13 -9.89
C VAL A 187 8.18 -32.44 -10.35
N GLU A 188 8.91 -33.04 -11.30
CA GLU A 188 10.22 -32.54 -11.71
C GLU A 188 10.52 -32.66 -13.21
N TYR A 189 11.26 -31.71 -13.78
CA TYR A 189 11.68 -31.73 -15.19
C TYR A 189 10.51 -31.80 -16.18
N ASN A 190 9.37 -31.18 -15.86
CA ASN A 190 8.20 -31.15 -16.74
C ASN A 190 8.03 -29.77 -17.41
N THR A 191 7.34 -29.77 -18.55
CA THR A 191 6.68 -28.57 -19.09
C THR A 191 5.20 -28.70 -18.83
N ILE A 192 4.63 -27.83 -18.01
CA ILE A 192 3.19 -27.80 -17.69
C ILE A 192 2.68 -26.45 -18.18
N SER A 193 1.99 -26.46 -19.32
CA SER A 193 1.73 -25.21 -20.04
C SER A 193 0.46 -25.18 -20.86
N GLY A 194 -0.13 -24.01 -21.03
CA GLY A 194 -1.30 -23.83 -21.90
C GLY A 194 -2.50 -24.65 -21.42
N ASN A 195 -2.62 -24.79 -20.11
CA ASN A 195 -3.78 -25.41 -19.48
C ASN A 195 -4.63 -24.31 -18.85
N ASP A 196 -5.93 -24.49 -18.79
CA ASP A 196 -6.76 -23.58 -18.00
C ASP A 196 -6.55 -23.87 -16.50
N GLY A 197 -6.95 -22.96 -15.61
CA GLY A 197 -6.80 -23.16 -14.16
C GLY A 197 -5.32 -23.13 -13.71
N ALA A 198 -5.00 -23.81 -12.61
CA ALA A 198 -3.61 -23.93 -12.14
C ALA A 198 -2.88 -25.08 -12.83
N GLY A 199 -1.62 -24.85 -13.24
CA GLY A 199 -0.81 -25.90 -13.86
C GLY A 199 -0.59 -27.11 -12.93
N VAL A 200 -0.21 -26.85 -11.67
CA VAL A 200 0.01 -27.91 -10.67
C VAL A 200 -0.50 -27.50 -9.28
N PHE A 201 -1.09 -28.44 -8.56
CA PHE A 201 -1.43 -28.29 -7.16
C PHE A 201 -0.35 -28.86 -6.23
N LEU A 202 -0.11 -28.19 -5.12
CA LEU A 202 0.86 -28.61 -4.11
C LEU A 202 0.13 -29.26 -2.93
N GLY A 203 0.56 -30.47 -2.54
CA GLY A 203 0.09 -31.16 -1.35
C GLY A 203 1.16 -31.26 -0.26
N THR A 204 0.80 -31.79 0.91
CA THR A 204 1.74 -32.02 2.02
C THR A 204 2.98 -32.79 1.55
N ASP A 205 4.18 -32.39 1.97
CA ASP A 205 5.46 -33.01 1.59
C ASP A 205 5.75 -33.01 0.07
N SER A 206 5.12 -32.12 -0.72
CA SER A 206 5.37 -32.03 -2.15
C SER A 206 6.74 -31.40 -2.46
N VAL A 207 7.38 -31.95 -3.48
CA VAL A 207 8.62 -31.42 -4.08
C VAL A 207 8.34 -31.10 -5.54
N VAL A 208 8.30 -29.80 -5.86
CA VAL A 208 8.10 -29.32 -7.22
C VAL A 208 9.36 -28.57 -7.64
N ARG A 209 10.11 -29.13 -8.59
CA ARG A 209 11.42 -28.57 -8.96
C ARG A 209 11.84 -28.76 -10.40
N TYR A 210 12.63 -27.85 -10.95
CA TYR A 210 13.12 -27.93 -12.34
C TYR A 210 11.99 -28.06 -13.37
N ASN A 211 10.81 -27.45 -13.12
CA ASN A 211 9.71 -27.43 -14.08
C ASN A 211 9.62 -26.08 -14.79
N CYS A 212 9.03 -26.12 -15.99
CA CYS A 212 8.49 -24.95 -16.69
C CYS A 212 6.97 -24.91 -16.44
N LEU A 213 6.48 -23.93 -15.68
CA LEU A 213 5.07 -23.70 -15.37
C LEU A 213 4.60 -22.43 -16.11
N LYS A 214 4.07 -22.61 -17.32
CA LYS A 214 3.98 -21.53 -18.31
C LYS A 214 2.60 -21.36 -18.94
N ASP A 215 2.12 -20.13 -19.04
CA ASP A 215 0.89 -19.79 -19.78
C ASP A 215 -0.33 -20.63 -19.33
N ASN A 216 -0.49 -20.86 -18.03
CA ASN A 216 -1.70 -21.50 -17.51
C ASN A 216 -2.78 -20.44 -17.18
N GLY A 217 -4.04 -20.86 -17.27
CA GLY A 217 -5.24 -20.01 -17.24
C GLY A 217 -5.38 -19.17 -15.97
N GLN A 218 -4.97 -19.71 -14.83
CA GLN A 218 -5.11 -19.03 -13.53
C GLN A 218 -3.76 -18.87 -12.81
N TYR A 219 -3.03 -19.98 -12.61
CA TYR A 219 -1.76 -19.99 -11.89
C TYR A 219 -0.75 -20.96 -12.49
N GLY A 220 0.55 -20.72 -12.30
CA GLY A 220 1.56 -21.74 -12.52
C GLY A 220 1.42 -22.89 -11.50
N PHE A 221 1.24 -22.53 -10.22
CA PHE A 221 0.86 -23.48 -9.17
C PHE A 221 -0.17 -22.90 -8.20
N SER A 222 -0.95 -23.77 -7.58
CA SER A 222 -1.83 -23.41 -6.46
C SER A 222 -1.95 -24.60 -5.51
N MET A 223 -2.94 -24.59 -4.63
CA MET A 223 -3.24 -25.70 -3.74
C MET A 223 -4.61 -25.54 -3.10
N PHE A 224 -5.20 -26.67 -2.73
CA PHE A 224 -6.37 -26.68 -1.86
C PHE A 224 -6.47 -27.99 -1.09
N LYS A 225 -6.72 -27.87 0.22
CA LYS A 225 -7.26 -28.94 1.06
C LYS A 225 -8.30 -28.34 2.00
N PRO A 226 -9.31 -29.11 2.40
CA PRO A 226 -10.23 -28.67 3.44
C PRO A 226 -9.46 -28.24 4.71
N PRO A 227 -9.79 -27.09 5.32
CA PRO A 227 -9.14 -26.62 6.52
C PRO A 227 -9.27 -27.62 7.67
N VAL A 228 -8.27 -27.62 8.56
CA VAL A 228 -8.23 -28.47 9.75
C VAL A 228 -8.30 -27.60 11.00
N GLU A 229 -9.22 -27.93 11.91
CA GLU A 229 -9.34 -27.21 13.17
C GLU A 229 -8.04 -27.33 13.99
N GLY A 230 -7.48 -26.20 14.39
CA GLY A 230 -6.26 -26.11 15.19
C GLY A 230 -4.95 -26.38 14.44
N GLY A 231 -4.93 -26.39 13.10
CA GLY A 231 -3.68 -26.56 12.35
C GLY A 231 -3.78 -26.38 10.84
N SER A 232 -2.63 -26.31 10.18
CA SER A 232 -2.55 -26.11 8.73
C SER A 232 -2.90 -27.36 7.93
N ALA A 233 -3.74 -27.19 6.90
CA ALA A 233 -4.18 -28.26 6.02
C ALA A 233 -3.03 -28.84 5.15
N ILE A 234 -2.04 -28.02 4.79
CA ILE A 234 -0.89 -28.40 3.98
C ILE A 234 0.41 -28.08 4.71
N GLN A 235 1.43 -28.92 4.54
CA GLN A 235 2.69 -28.79 5.30
C GLN A 235 3.90 -29.21 4.46
N ASN A 236 5.08 -28.68 4.80
CA ASN A 236 6.38 -29.08 4.27
C ASN A 236 6.48 -29.05 2.73
N ILE A 237 6.32 -27.88 2.13
CA ILE A 237 6.46 -27.70 0.69
C ILE A 237 7.91 -27.39 0.30
N VAL A 238 8.37 -27.98 -0.81
CA VAL A 238 9.58 -27.56 -1.52
C VAL A 238 9.20 -27.13 -2.93
N LEU A 239 9.42 -25.86 -3.24
CA LEU A 239 9.28 -25.28 -4.57
C LEU A 239 10.65 -24.71 -4.98
N ASP A 240 11.41 -25.44 -5.78
CA ASP A 240 12.84 -25.17 -6.00
C ASP A 240 13.25 -25.21 -7.48
N HIS A 241 14.02 -24.24 -7.97
CA HIS A 241 14.54 -24.23 -9.35
C HIS A 241 13.46 -24.35 -10.46
N ASN A 242 12.28 -23.75 -10.29
CA ASN A 242 11.26 -23.72 -11.36
C ASN A 242 11.30 -22.39 -12.13
N GLU A 243 10.89 -22.44 -13.39
CA GLU A 243 10.51 -21.25 -14.18
C GLU A 243 8.98 -21.13 -14.18
N ILE A 244 8.45 -20.01 -13.71
CA ILE A 244 7.01 -19.75 -13.52
C ILE A 244 6.65 -18.47 -14.27
N THR A 245 6.01 -18.60 -15.43
CA THR A 245 5.89 -17.47 -16.35
C THR A 245 4.61 -17.40 -17.17
N GLY A 246 4.17 -16.18 -17.50
CA GLY A 246 3.06 -15.96 -18.43
C GLY A 246 1.69 -16.45 -17.93
N ASN A 247 1.57 -16.83 -16.66
CA ASN A 247 0.33 -17.38 -16.11
C ASN A 247 -0.74 -16.30 -15.93
N ASN A 248 -1.97 -16.75 -15.69
CA ASN A 248 -3.22 -16.00 -15.80
C ASN A 248 -3.59 -15.63 -17.24
N THR A 249 -3.57 -16.61 -18.15
CA THR A 249 -3.98 -16.39 -19.55
C THR A 249 -5.49 -16.19 -19.73
N ASP A 250 -6.29 -16.68 -18.79
CA ASP A 250 -7.75 -16.56 -18.81
C ASP A 250 -8.24 -15.21 -18.26
N ASP A 251 -7.34 -14.40 -17.67
CA ASP A 251 -7.63 -13.06 -17.15
C ASP A 251 -8.83 -13.01 -16.17
N TRP A 252 -8.83 -13.92 -15.19
CA TRP A 252 -9.94 -14.07 -14.24
C TRP A 252 -10.24 -12.80 -13.43
N GLU A 253 -9.25 -11.94 -13.20
CA GLU A 253 -9.45 -10.65 -12.50
C GLU A 253 -10.32 -9.67 -13.31
N SER A 254 -10.40 -9.81 -14.64
CA SER A 254 -11.32 -9.03 -15.49
C SER A 254 -12.74 -9.59 -15.49
N HIS A 255 -12.88 -10.89 -15.17
CA HIS A 255 -14.15 -11.62 -15.22
C HIS A 255 -14.89 -11.65 -13.89
N ILE A 256 -14.16 -11.61 -12.77
CA ILE A 256 -14.71 -11.69 -11.42
C ILE A 256 -14.16 -10.49 -10.63
N GLU A 257 -15.04 -9.52 -10.36
CA GLU A 257 -14.68 -8.33 -9.60
C GLU A 257 -14.11 -8.72 -8.23
N GLY A 258 -12.87 -8.30 -7.95
CA GLY A 258 -12.21 -8.58 -6.68
C GLY A 258 -11.90 -10.05 -6.45
N CYS A 259 -11.70 -10.84 -7.51
CA CYS A 259 -11.42 -12.27 -7.41
C CYS A 259 -10.22 -12.55 -6.51
N GLY A 260 -9.12 -11.81 -6.72
CA GLY A 260 -7.89 -12.04 -5.96
C GLY A 260 -7.46 -13.51 -6.05
N CYS A 261 -7.50 -14.03 -7.28
CA CYS A 261 -7.49 -15.47 -7.52
C CYS A 261 -6.57 -15.85 -8.69
N THR A 262 -5.55 -15.05 -8.99
CA THR A 262 -4.63 -15.28 -10.12
C THR A 262 -3.19 -14.88 -9.81
N GLY A 263 -2.24 -15.33 -10.65
CA GLY A 263 -0.84 -14.92 -10.57
C GLY A 263 0.15 -16.00 -11.02
N GLY A 264 1.42 -15.88 -10.60
CA GLY A 264 2.42 -16.93 -10.78
C GLY A 264 2.13 -18.16 -9.92
N GLY A 265 1.76 -17.96 -8.65
CA GLY A 265 1.17 -19.02 -7.85
C GLY A 265 0.74 -18.59 -6.44
N LYS A 266 -0.11 -19.43 -5.83
CA LYS A 266 -0.73 -19.16 -4.53
C LYS A 266 -0.53 -20.29 -3.51
N PHE A 267 -0.13 -19.90 -2.29
CA PHE A 267 -0.13 -20.74 -1.10
C PHE A 267 -1.33 -20.42 -0.22
N TRP A 268 -1.90 -21.46 0.37
CA TRP A 268 -3.06 -21.33 1.25
C TRP A 268 -2.98 -22.31 2.43
N ASP A 269 -3.02 -21.78 3.66
CA ASP A 269 -3.01 -22.56 4.90
C ASP A 269 -1.87 -23.60 4.96
N VAL A 270 -0.64 -23.11 4.75
CA VAL A 270 0.58 -23.93 4.72
C VAL A 270 1.43 -23.72 5.96
N ARG A 271 1.94 -24.82 6.54
CA ARG A 271 3.03 -24.76 7.52
C ARG A 271 4.33 -25.35 6.96
N GLY A 272 5.36 -24.53 6.86
CA GLY A 272 6.68 -24.94 6.38
C GLY A 272 6.73 -24.95 4.86
N ALA A 273 7.33 -23.93 4.26
CA ALA A 273 7.59 -23.91 2.82
C ALA A 273 8.98 -23.35 2.51
N ARG A 274 9.70 -24.03 1.63
CA ARG A 274 10.95 -23.57 1.03
C ARG A 274 10.71 -23.23 -0.43
N VAL A 275 10.80 -21.95 -0.74
CA VAL A 275 10.61 -21.38 -2.08
C VAL A 275 11.96 -20.83 -2.51
N THR A 276 12.72 -21.64 -3.26
CA THR A 276 14.14 -21.37 -3.49
C THR A 276 14.55 -21.41 -4.94
N HIS A 277 15.44 -20.50 -5.36
CA HIS A 277 16.07 -20.53 -6.69
C HIS A 277 15.09 -20.58 -7.88
N ASN A 278 13.87 -20.05 -7.75
CA ASN A 278 12.92 -19.99 -8.85
C ASN A 278 13.12 -18.73 -9.71
N TRP A 279 12.71 -18.79 -10.97
CA TRP A 279 12.53 -17.62 -11.83
C TRP A 279 11.03 -17.39 -12.03
N VAL A 280 10.49 -16.30 -11.50
CA VAL A 280 9.05 -15.99 -11.50
C VAL A 280 8.83 -14.69 -12.25
N HIS A 281 8.29 -14.76 -13.47
CA HIS A 281 8.27 -13.59 -14.33
C HIS A 281 7.13 -13.50 -15.34
N ASP A 282 6.79 -12.28 -15.73
CA ASP A 282 5.79 -11.99 -16.76
C ASP A 282 4.40 -12.61 -16.48
N ASN A 283 4.07 -12.86 -15.20
CA ASN A 283 2.75 -13.35 -14.82
C ASN A 283 1.77 -12.17 -14.74
N ARG A 284 0.54 -12.38 -15.22
CA ARG A 284 -0.51 -11.35 -15.22
C ARG A 284 -1.22 -11.28 -13.86
N GLY A 285 -0.46 -10.95 -12.82
CA GLY A 285 -0.92 -10.84 -11.44
C GLY A 285 0.26 -10.85 -10.48
N THR A 286 0.01 -11.21 -9.22
CA THR A 286 1.06 -11.39 -8.21
C THR A 286 2.03 -12.51 -8.61
N GLY A 287 3.33 -12.33 -8.42
CA GLY A 287 4.32 -13.38 -8.66
C GLY A 287 4.12 -14.57 -7.72
N LEU A 288 4.35 -14.36 -6.42
CA LEU A 288 4.18 -15.36 -5.37
C LEU A 288 3.25 -14.84 -4.28
N TRP A 289 2.10 -15.48 -4.10
CA TRP A 289 1.11 -15.07 -3.10
C TRP A 289 0.96 -16.13 -2.01
N ALA A 290 1.16 -15.78 -0.74
CA ALA A 290 0.82 -16.61 0.40
C ALA A 290 -0.37 -16.00 1.15
N ASP A 291 -1.55 -16.58 0.96
CA ASP A 291 -2.82 -16.10 1.52
C ASP A 291 -3.27 -17.02 2.65
N THR A 292 -3.52 -16.45 3.82
CA THR A 292 -4.16 -17.10 4.98
C THR A 292 -3.30 -18.14 5.69
N ASN A 293 -2.93 -17.81 6.94
CA ASN A 293 -2.32 -18.74 7.90
C ASN A 293 -1.11 -19.51 7.35
N ASN A 294 -0.33 -18.89 6.45
CA ASN A 294 0.95 -19.42 6.03
C ASN A 294 1.97 -19.18 7.15
N ILE A 295 2.65 -20.23 7.59
CA ILE A 295 3.51 -20.20 8.78
C ILE A 295 4.83 -20.86 8.42
N ASP A 296 5.94 -20.25 8.81
CA ASP A 296 7.29 -20.83 8.71
C ASP A 296 7.78 -20.95 7.25
N PHE A 297 7.94 -19.80 6.58
CA PHE A 297 8.33 -19.72 5.17
C PHE A 297 9.77 -19.24 4.96
N LEU A 298 10.41 -19.76 3.91
CA LEU A 298 11.69 -19.29 3.40
C LEU A 298 11.57 -18.99 1.90
N PHE A 299 11.79 -17.74 1.51
CA PHE A 299 11.98 -17.29 0.14
C PHE A 299 13.44 -16.92 -0.05
N GLU A 300 14.20 -17.73 -0.79
CA GLU A 300 15.65 -17.56 -0.92
C GLU A 300 16.18 -17.75 -2.34
N GLY A 301 17.05 -16.86 -2.80
CA GLY A 301 17.74 -17.06 -4.08
C GLY A 301 16.85 -16.95 -5.30
N ASN A 302 15.62 -16.42 -5.18
CA ASN A 302 14.68 -16.30 -6.30
C ASN A 302 14.98 -15.07 -7.15
N PHE A 303 14.61 -15.16 -8.43
CA PHE A 303 14.61 -14.05 -9.37
C PHE A 303 13.16 -13.76 -9.77
N ILE A 304 12.61 -12.63 -9.33
CA ILE A 304 11.19 -12.31 -9.45
C ILE A 304 11.05 -10.99 -10.23
N GLU A 305 10.46 -11.03 -11.42
CA GLU A 305 10.45 -9.85 -12.27
C GLU A 305 9.24 -9.66 -13.17
N SER A 306 8.94 -8.41 -13.51
CA SER A 306 7.95 -8.08 -14.55
C SER A 306 6.58 -8.72 -14.33
N ASN A 307 6.20 -9.02 -13.09
CA ASN A 307 4.85 -9.46 -12.77
C ASN A 307 3.94 -8.23 -12.69
N ASP A 308 2.72 -8.34 -13.21
CA ASP A 308 1.77 -7.22 -13.24
C ASP A 308 1.43 -6.71 -11.82
N GLY A 309 1.43 -7.63 -10.85
CA GLY A 309 1.25 -7.37 -9.42
C GLY A 309 2.54 -7.45 -8.61
N GLU A 310 2.39 -7.57 -7.29
CA GLU A 310 3.49 -7.66 -6.32
C GLU A 310 4.41 -8.86 -6.65
N GLY A 311 5.71 -8.72 -6.40
CA GLY A 311 6.62 -9.86 -6.52
C GLY A 311 6.31 -10.95 -5.50
N ILE A 312 6.17 -10.54 -4.24
CA ILE A 312 5.74 -11.40 -3.13
C ILE A 312 4.62 -10.71 -2.34
N TRP A 313 3.49 -11.37 -2.17
CA TRP A 313 2.41 -10.93 -1.28
C TRP A 313 2.23 -11.95 -0.17
N TYR A 314 2.48 -11.54 1.08
CA TYR A 314 2.33 -12.36 2.28
C TYR A 314 1.18 -11.79 3.12
N GLU A 315 0.08 -12.53 3.19
CA GLU A 315 -1.22 -12.02 3.63
C GLU A 315 -1.79 -12.84 4.79
N ILE A 316 -2.21 -12.17 5.87
CA ILE A 316 -2.70 -12.73 7.14
C ILE A 316 -1.95 -14.00 7.56
N SER A 317 -0.63 -13.88 7.60
CA SER A 317 0.32 -15.00 7.71
C SER A 317 1.46 -14.67 8.69
N TYR A 318 2.31 -15.65 9.00
CA TYR A 318 3.28 -15.58 10.09
C TYR A 318 4.67 -16.07 9.70
N ASN A 319 5.68 -15.65 10.46
CA ASN A 319 7.06 -16.16 10.49
C ASN A 319 7.63 -16.52 9.11
N ALA A 320 8.38 -15.58 8.50
CA ALA A 320 8.97 -15.78 7.19
C ALA A 320 10.39 -15.21 7.11
N THR A 321 11.21 -15.72 6.20
CA THR A 321 12.46 -15.08 5.80
C THR A 321 12.50 -14.94 4.30
N ILE A 322 12.70 -13.71 3.84
CA ILE A 322 12.82 -13.33 2.43
C ILE A 322 14.22 -12.77 2.26
N ARG A 323 15.13 -13.56 1.69
CA ARG A 323 16.54 -13.16 1.58
C ARG A 323 17.20 -13.57 0.28
N ASN A 324 18.27 -12.89 -0.10
CA ASN A 324 19.07 -13.27 -1.26
C ASN A 324 18.25 -13.33 -2.56
N ASN A 325 17.16 -12.57 -2.67
CA ASN A 325 16.32 -12.54 -3.86
C ASN A 325 16.64 -11.29 -4.70
N THR A 326 16.40 -11.39 -6.01
CA THR A 326 16.35 -10.25 -6.92
C THR A 326 14.91 -10.00 -7.30
N LEU A 327 14.39 -8.80 -7.01
CA LEU A 327 13.05 -8.36 -7.35
C LEU A 327 13.14 -7.16 -8.29
N ARG A 328 12.67 -7.26 -9.53
CA ARG A 328 12.73 -6.13 -10.47
C ARG A 328 11.47 -5.91 -11.27
N ARG A 329 11.09 -4.64 -11.49
CA ARG A 329 9.97 -4.26 -12.38
C ARG A 329 8.62 -4.92 -12.07
N ASN A 330 8.38 -5.30 -10.81
CA ASN A 330 7.08 -5.83 -10.39
C ASN A 330 6.11 -4.69 -10.05
N ALA A 331 4.83 -5.03 -10.05
CA ALA A 331 3.70 -4.18 -9.62
C ALA A 331 3.49 -2.90 -10.44
N TRP A 332 4.04 -2.83 -11.67
CA TRP A 332 3.81 -1.68 -12.54
C TRP A 332 2.34 -1.52 -12.95
N VAL A 333 1.64 -2.63 -13.15
CA VAL A 333 0.23 -2.61 -13.55
C VAL A 333 -0.66 -2.40 -12.32
N SER A 334 -0.47 -3.17 -11.24
CA SER A 334 -1.28 -3.04 -10.03
C SER A 334 -1.10 -1.68 -9.35
N GLY A 335 0.13 -1.18 -9.26
CA GLY A 335 0.46 0.12 -8.67
C GLY A 335 -0.18 1.29 -9.43
N ASN A 336 -0.18 1.24 -10.77
CA ASN A 336 -0.85 2.26 -11.59
C ASN A 336 -2.38 2.16 -11.55
N ARG A 337 -2.93 0.98 -11.28
CA ARG A 337 -4.38 0.78 -11.13
C ARG A 337 -4.90 1.35 -9.82
N ASN A 338 -4.11 1.34 -8.75
CA ASN A 338 -4.52 1.81 -7.43
C ASN A 338 -3.57 2.89 -6.87
N LEU A 339 -3.77 4.14 -7.30
CA LEU A 339 -2.95 5.28 -6.86
C LEU A 339 -3.16 5.67 -5.39
N GLY A 340 -4.17 5.10 -4.73
CA GLY A 340 -4.46 5.33 -3.32
C GLY A 340 -3.59 4.50 -2.36
N SER A 341 -2.87 3.49 -2.85
CA SER A 341 -2.06 2.56 -2.04
C SER A 341 -0.72 2.27 -2.72
N PRO A 342 0.33 1.88 -1.97
CA PRO A 342 1.52 1.28 -2.59
C PRO A 342 1.17 0.03 -3.40
N GLY A 343 1.81 -0.12 -4.57
CA GLY A 343 1.99 -1.38 -5.29
C GLY A 343 3.42 -1.88 -5.08
N PRO A 344 3.75 -2.52 -3.94
CA PRO A 344 5.13 -2.82 -3.57
C PRO A 344 5.67 -4.07 -4.26
N ALA A 345 6.99 -4.21 -4.29
CA ALA A 345 7.64 -5.46 -4.65
C ALA A 345 7.34 -6.57 -3.63
N ILE A 346 7.32 -6.21 -2.35
CA ILE A 346 6.91 -7.10 -1.24
C ILE A 346 5.78 -6.45 -0.47
N TYR A 347 4.62 -7.12 -0.43
CA TYR A 347 3.49 -6.69 0.36
C TYR A 347 3.25 -7.60 1.56
N LEU A 348 3.36 -7.05 2.77
CA LEU A 348 3.01 -7.73 4.01
C LEU A 348 1.66 -7.19 4.49
N SER A 349 0.59 -7.92 4.19
CA SER A 349 -0.78 -7.55 4.56
C SER A 349 -1.17 -8.30 5.83
N GLU A 350 -1.30 -7.59 6.95
CA GLU A 350 -1.62 -8.13 8.27
C GLU A 350 -0.73 -9.33 8.67
N SER A 351 0.55 -9.30 8.33
CA SER A 351 1.45 -10.44 8.51
C SER A 351 2.67 -10.11 9.34
N GLY A 352 3.06 -10.99 10.26
CA GLY A 352 4.13 -10.70 11.21
C GLY A 352 4.71 -11.92 11.94
N GLY A 353 5.75 -11.68 12.73
CA GLY A 353 6.35 -12.68 13.61
C GLY A 353 5.51 -13.01 14.85
N ASP A 354 5.47 -14.28 15.23
CA ASP A 354 4.94 -14.70 16.53
C ASP A 354 5.70 -15.92 17.08
N ALA A 355 6.26 -15.78 18.28
CA ALA A 355 7.09 -16.79 18.93
C ALA A 355 6.33 -18.04 19.37
N ARG A 356 5.00 -18.02 19.36
CA ARG A 356 4.16 -19.19 19.65
C ARG A 356 4.05 -20.14 18.46
N LEU A 357 4.44 -19.70 17.26
CA LEU A 357 4.31 -20.45 16.00
C LEU A 357 5.65 -21.02 15.52
N ALA A 358 5.56 -21.98 14.60
CA ALA A 358 6.74 -22.60 13.99
C ALA A 358 7.62 -21.57 13.27
N SER A 359 8.92 -21.79 13.35
CA SER A 359 9.96 -20.91 12.78
C SER A 359 11.24 -21.69 12.41
N ALA A 360 11.13 -22.99 12.17
CA ALA A 360 12.28 -23.85 11.88
C ALA A 360 12.78 -23.66 10.44
N VAL A 361 11.87 -23.37 9.51
CA VAL A 361 12.17 -23.08 8.10
C VAL A 361 12.55 -21.62 7.91
N SER A 362 11.81 -20.69 8.51
CA SER A 362 12.14 -19.25 8.51
C SER A 362 13.40 -18.96 9.33
N GLY A 363 13.74 -19.83 10.30
CA GLY A 363 14.89 -19.70 11.19
C GLY A 363 14.71 -18.69 12.33
N ALA A 364 13.58 -17.97 12.39
CA ALA A 364 13.27 -17.02 13.47
C ALA A 364 11.75 -16.77 13.59
N PRO A 365 11.24 -16.48 14.79
CA PRO A 365 9.84 -16.11 15.00
C PRO A 365 9.57 -14.63 14.63
N LYS A 366 9.97 -14.27 13.41
CA LYS A 366 9.92 -12.92 12.82
C LYS A 366 9.58 -13.02 11.34
N ILE A 367 9.18 -11.91 10.74
CA ILE A 367 9.37 -11.73 9.29
C ILE A 367 10.67 -10.96 9.08
N ARG A 368 11.61 -11.53 8.33
CA ARG A 368 12.91 -10.90 8.03
C ARG A 368 13.08 -10.74 6.54
N ILE A 369 13.38 -9.53 6.09
CA ILE A 369 13.62 -9.17 4.69
C ILE A 369 15.03 -8.60 4.60
N TYR A 370 15.99 -9.39 4.12
CA TYR A 370 17.38 -8.94 4.10
C TYR A 370 18.22 -9.51 2.97
N ASP A 371 19.31 -8.81 2.63
CA ASP A 371 20.21 -9.20 1.54
C ASP A 371 19.44 -9.45 0.22
N ASN A 372 18.42 -8.65 -0.07
CA ASN A 372 17.73 -8.68 -1.36
C ASN A 372 18.13 -7.48 -2.22
N PHE A 373 18.04 -7.65 -3.54
CA PHE A 373 18.17 -6.58 -4.51
C PHE A 373 16.81 -6.22 -5.10
N PHE A 374 16.49 -4.94 -5.07
CA PHE A 374 15.28 -4.37 -5.65
C PHE A 374 15.68 -3.40 -6.75
N GLU A 375 15.09 -3.53 -7.93
CA GLU A 375 15.37 -2.65 -9.07
C GLU A 375 14.07 -2.28 -9.78
N ASP A 376 13.74 -0.98 -9.78
CA ASP A 376 12.66 -0.42 -10.59
C ASP A 376 11.32 -1.12 -10.42
N ASN A 377 11.02 -1.67 -9.24
CA ASN A 377 9.65 -2.06 -8.90
C ASN A 377 8.80 -0.79 -8.72
N PHE A 378 7.47 -0.90 -8.82
CA PHE A 378 6.60 0.26 -8.63
C PHE A 378 6.77 0.89 -7.23
N SER A 379 6.90 0.05 -6.19
CA SER A 379 7.28 0.44 -4.83
C SER A 379 8.15 -0.63 -4.17
N GLY A 380 8.67 -0.33 -2.98
CA GLY A 380 9.61 -1.21 -2.27
C GLY A 380 8.92 -2.28 -1.44
N VAL A 381 8.96 -2.14 -0.12
CA VAL A 381 8.29 -2.99 0.86
C VAL A 381 7.17 -2.18 1.52
N SER A 382 5.98 -2.80 1.61
CA SER A 382 4.88 -2.23 2.39
C SER A 382 4.43 -3.18 3.49
N ILE A 383 4.35 -2.64 4.69
CA ILE A 383 3.83 -3.29 5.89
C ILE A 383 2.50 -2.63 6.19
N TYR A 384 1.44 -3.44 6.16
CA TYR A 384 0.07 -2.94 6.16
C TYR A 384 -0.82 -3.69 7.14
N GLU A 385 -1.77 -2.97 7.74
CA GLU A 385 -2.91 -3.57 8.42
C GLU A 385 -4.24 -2.82 8.16
N ASN A 386 -5.33 -3.57 8.07
CA ASN A 386 -6.68 -3.02 8.11
C ASN A 386 -7.33 -3.24 9.48
N ALA A 387 -7.82 -2.17 10.11
CA ALA A 387 -8.47 -2.24 11.43
C ALA A 387 -9.74 -3.08 11.44
N ASN A 388 -10.42 -3.22 10.30
CA ASN A 388 -11.62 -4.06 10.18
C ASN A 388 -11.31 -5.50 9.77
N ARG A 389 -10.06 -5.87 9.46
CA ARG A 389 -9.69 -7.24 9.06
C ARG A 389 -9.16 -8.04 10.23
N PHE A 390 -10.00 -8.90 10.79
CA PHE A 390 -9.65 -9.81 11.87
C PHE A 390 -10.63 -11.00 11.90
N CYS A 391 -10.33 -12.03 12.71
CA CYS A 391 -11.20 -13.20 12.87
C CYS A 391 -12.64 -12.79 13.18
N ASN A 392 -13.61 -13.44 12.53
CA ASN A 392 -15.04 -13.21 12.71
C ASN A 392 -15.57 -11.83 12.24
N SER A 393 -14.71 -10.96 11.68
CA SER A 393 -15.14 -9.71 11.03
C SER A 393 -15.57 -9.93 9.58
N ASN A 394 -16.59 -9.19 9.14
CA ASN A 394 -16.94 -9.12 7.73
C ASN A 394 -15.89 -8.38 6.86
N GLY A 395 -14.86 -7.78 7.45
CA GLY A 395 -13.68 -7.30 6.72
C GLY A 395 -12.64 -8.38 6.38
N ASN A 396 -12.71 -9.58 6.98
CA ASN A 396 -11.83 -10.69 6.60
C ASN A 396 -12.32 -11.36 5.31
N THR A 397 -11.48 -11.40 4.28
CA THR A 397 -11.75 -12.06 2.99
C THR A 397 -11.73 -13.58 3.10
N SER A 398 -10.94 -14.14 4.04
CA SER A 398 -10.86 -15.58 4.31
C SER A 398 -11.97 -16.02 5.26
N LYS A 399 -13.22 -15.84 4.81
CA LYS A 399 -14.45 -16.10 5.57
C LYS A 399 -14.44 -17.52 6.12
N GLY A 400 -14.37 -17.64 7.44
CA GLY A 400 -14.30 -18.94 8.11
C GLY A 400 -12.97 -19.24 8.77
N TYR A 401 -11.89 -18.58 8.37
CA TYR A 401 -10.60 -18.69 9.05
C TYR A 401 -10.47 -17.69 10.18
N CYS A 402 -9.80 -18.14 11.22
CA CYS A 402 -9.29 -17.32 12.29
C CYS A 402 -7.81 -17.61 12.52
N THR A 403 -7.19 -16.75 13.31
CA THR A 403 -5.81 -16.92 13.76
C THR A 403 -5.63 -18.28 14.47
N PRO A 404 -4.41 -18.85 14.49
CA PRO A 404 -4.11 -20.11 15.17
C PRO A 404 -4.15 -20.04 16.71
N PHE A 405 -4.48 -18.89 17.30
CA PHE A 405 -4.40 -18.64 18.74
C PHE A 405 -5.74 -18.71 19.47
N ILE A 406 -6.85 -18.77 18.73
CA ILE A 406 -8.20 -18.82 19.29
C ILE A 406 -8.85 -20.17 18.98
N THR A 407 -9.91 -20.53 19.71
CA THR A 407 -10.68 -21.74 19.46
C THR A 407 -12.18 -21.41 19.53
N PRO A 408 -12.99 -21.79 18.52
CA PRO A 408 -12.59 -22.55 17.33
C PRO A 408 -11.79 -21.72 16.31
N THR A 409 -10.80 -22.31 15.65
CA THR A 409 -10.03 -21.65 14.55
C THR A 409 -10.82 -21.54 13.26
N LEU A 410 -11.87 -22.34 13.12
CA LEU A 410 -12.77 -22.37 11.97
C LEU A 410 -14.19 -21.98 12.37
N ILE A 411 -14.77 -21.03 11.64
CA ILE A 411 -16.19 -20.67 11.80
C ILE A 411 -17.00 -21.54 10.82
N PRO A 412 -18.00 -22.32 11.27
CA PRO A 412 -18.83 -23.16 10.39
C PRO A 412 -19.49 -22.36 9.27
N GLU A 413 -19.74 -22.98 8.10
CA GLU A 413 -20.38 -22.33 6.94
C GLU A 413 -21.82 -21.86 7.21
N ALA A 414 -22.60 -22.66 7.95
CA ALA A 414 -23.94 -22.31 8.36
C ALA A 414 -24.07 -22.28 9.89
N PRO A 415 -24.66 -21.22 10.51
CA PRO A 415 -25.20 -20.00 9.90
C PRO A 415 -24.22 -18.81 9.96
N ARG A 416 -23.47 -18.54 8.88
CA ARG A 416 -22.66 -17.30 8.76
C ARG A 416 -23.53 -16.11 8.39
N ASN A 417 -23.27 -14.96 9.01
CA ASN A 417 -23.87 -13.68 8.64
C ASN A 417 -22.88 -12.81 7.85
N TYR A 418 -23.23 -12.51 6.60
CA TYR A 418 -22.41 -11.70 5.68
C TYR A 418 -22.78 -10.21 5.66
N GLU A 419 -23.73 -9.78 6.49
CA GLU A 419 -24.13 -8.38 6.58
C GLU A 419 -23.07 -7.57 7.34
N TYR A 420 -22.36 -6.68 6.64
CA TYR A 420 -21.43 -5.75 7.27
C TYR A 420 -22.19 -4.60 7.96
N PRO A 421 -21.81 -4.16 9.19
CA PRO A 421 -20.64 -4.56 9.99
C PRO A 421 -20.92 -5.62 11.07
N ALA A 422 -21.96 -6.45 10.94
CA ALA A 422 -22.23 -7.53 11.88
C ALA A 422 -21.09 -8.59 11.88
N PRO A 423 -20.88 -9.33 12.98
CA PRO A 423 -19.92 -10.43 13.00
C PRO A 423 -20.39 -11.59 12.10
N ILE A 424 -19.44 -12.39 11.61
CA ILE A 424 -19.74 -13.62 10.84
C ILE A 424 -20.54 -14.61 11.69
N SER A 425 -20.20 -14.73 12.97
CA SER A 425 -20.92 -15.52 13.98
C SER A 425 -21.09 -14.73 15.26
N ASP A 426 -22.33 -14.68 15.76
CA ASP A 426 -22.74 -13.99 16.99
C ASP A 426 -22.38 -14.77 18.27
N THR A 427 -21.92 -16.02 18.13
CA THR A 427 -21.51 -16.89 19.24
C THR A 427 -20.00 -17.08 19.33
N HIS A 428 -19.24 -16.62 18.33
CA HIS A 428 -17.79 -16.81 18.29
C HIS A 428 -17.06 -15.96 19.34
N PRO A 429 -15.99 -16.47 20.00
CA PRO A 429 -15.23 -15.72 21.01
C PRO A 429 -14.65 -14.38 20.51
N CYS A 430 -14.25 -14.32 19.23
CA CYS A 430 -13.80 -13.07 18.58
C CYS A 430 -14.92 -12.06 18.28
N TYR A 431 -16.11 -12.28 18.83
CA TYR A 431 -17.16 -11.29 18.97
C TYR A 431 -17.57 -11.13 20.45
N THR A 432 -17.82 -12.24 21.15
CA THR A 432 -18.35 -12.21 22.52
C THR A 432 -17.33 -11.80 23.59
N LEU A 433 -16.02 -11.97 23.33
CA LEU A 433 -14.94 -11.74 24.30
C LEU A 433 -13.84 -10.81 23.76
N VAL A 434 -13.95 -10.34 22.51
CA VAL A 434 -12.89 -9.60 21.78
C VAL A 434 -12.43 -8.31 22.47
N ALA A 435 -13.25 -7.71 23.33
CA ALA A 435 -12.90 -6.49 24.05
C ALA A 435 -11.79 -6.69 25.11
N GLY A 436 -11.54 -7.93 25.55
CA GLY A 436 -10.56 -8.25 26.59
C GLY A 436 -9.45 -9.19 26.12
N GLU A 437 -8.32 -9.19 26.83
CA GLU A 437 -7.24 -10.15 26.57
C GLU A 437 -7.64 -11.58 27.01
N PRO A 438 -7.15 -12.63 26.32
CA PRO A 438 -6.22 -12.58 25.18
C PRO A 438 -6.91 -12.30 23.84
N TYR A 439 -8.25 -12.32 23.76
CA TYR A 439 -8.99 -12.22 22.49
C TYR A 439 -8.76 -10.91 21.76
N LYS A 440 -8.58 -9.79 22.48
CA LYS A 440 -8.22 -8.51 21.86
C LYS A 440 -6.93 -8.64 21.03
N THR A 441 -5.90 -9.29 21.55
CA THR A 441 -4.67 -9.53 20.79
C THR A 441 -4.84 -10.67 19.80
N ASP A 442 -5.37 -11.80 20.24
CA ASP A 442 -5.29 -13.06 19.50
C ASP A 442 -6.33 -13.19 18.40
N CYS A 443 -7.41 -12.41 18.37
CA CYS A 443 -8.40 -12.49 17.30
C CYS A 443 -7.97 -11.83 15.97
N ARG A 444 -6.79 -11.20 15.90
CA ARG A 444 -6.31 -10.56 14.67
C ARG A 444 -4.94 -11.06 14.27
N TRP A 445 -4.70 -11.04 12.97
CA TRP A 445 -3.34 -11.09 12.45
C TRP A 445 -2.70 -9.71 12.63
N HIS A 446 -1.38 -9.69 12.81
CA HIS A 446 -0.64 -8.47 13.15
C HIS A 446 0.57 -8.35 12.22
N ALA A 447 0.77 -7.16 11.67
CA ALA A 447 2.04 -6.70 11.17
C ALA A 447 2.93 -6.31 12.36
N LYS A 448 3.67 -7.29 12.87
CA LYS A 448 4.55 -7.15 14.03
C LYS A 448 5.81 -7.97 13.89
N ALA A 449 6.86 -7.58 14.62
CA ALA A 449 8.16 -8.26 14.63
C ALA A 449 8.71 -8.49 13.21
N ILE A 450 8.75 -7.40 12.44
CA ILE A 450 9.21 -7.37 11.04
C ILE A 450 10.50 -6.55 10.96
N GLU A 451 11.52 -7.12 10.32
CA GLU A 451 12.82 -6.49 10.11
C GLU A 451 13.11 -6.42 8.62
N VAL A 452 13.38 -5.20 8.11
CA VAL A 452 13.76 -4.93 6.72
C VAL A 452 15.15 -4.30 6.74
N ASN A 453 16.17 -5.08 6.42
CA ASN A 453 17.55 -4.64 6.59
C ASN A 453 18.54 -5.20 5.59
N ASN A 454 19.67 -4.52 5.40
CA ASN A 454 20.73 -4.98 4.49
C ASN A 454 20.25 -5.25 3.06
N ASN A 455 19.19 -4.58 2.61
CA ASN A 455 18.72 -4.66 1.23
C ASN A 455 19.32 -3.53 0.39
N ALA A 456 19.47 -3.78 -0.90
CA ALA A 456 19.84 -2.80 -1.90
C ALA A 456 18.61 -2.42 -2.74
N PHE A 457 18.18 -1.16 -2.63
CA PHE A 457 17.01 -0.61 -3.30
C PHE A 457 17.42 0.39 -4.37
N TYR A 458 17.22 0.03 -5.63
CA TYR A 458 17.41 0.91 -6.78
C TYR A 458 16.06 1.30 -7.38
N PHE A 459 15.88 2.60 -7.65
CA PHE A 459 14.67 3.12 -8.26
C PHE A 459 14.94 4.31 -9.17
N ASP A 460 14.65 4.13 -10.45
CA ASP A 460 14.65 5.21 -11.43
C ASP A 460 13.21 5.57 -11.84
N SER A 461 12.75 6.74 -11.38
CA SER A 461 11.42 7.27 -11.70
C SER A 461 11.21 7.58 -13.19
N THR A 462 12.26 7.57 -14.01
CA THR A 462 12.17 7.73 -15.47
C THR A 462 11.95 6.39 -16.20
N VAL A 463 12.26 5.27 -15.54
CA VAL A 463 12.06 3.91 -16.06
C VAL A 463 10.72 3.37 -15.56
N VAL A 464 10.43 3.55 -14.27
CA VAL A 464 9.17 3.09 -13.67
C VAL A 464 8.03 3.97 -14.18
N PRO A 465 6.90 3.40 -14.66
CA PRO A 465 5.74 4.16 -15.10
C PRO A 465 5.01 4.74 -13.88
N CYS A 466 5.61 5.73 -13.22
CA CYS A 466 5.10 6.26 -11.97
C CYS A 466 3.85 7.10 -12.16
N ALA A 467 2.80 6.74 -11.42
CA ALA A 467 1.65 7.60 -11.17
C ALA A 467 1.35 7.65 -9.66
N GLY A 468 0.76 8.76 -9.22
CA GLY A 468 0.33 8.93 -7.83
C GLY A 468 1.46 9.14 -6.81
N THR A 469 1.06 9.27 -5.55
CA THR A 469 1.95 9.54 -4.41
C THR A 469 2.72 8.31 -3.95
N TYR A 470 2.25 7.12 -4.33
CA TYR A 470 2.75 5.83 -3.85
C TYR A 470 3.70 5.09 -4.80
N CYS A 471 4.21 5.76 -5.84
CA CYS A 471 5.33 5.24 -6.64
C CYS A 471 6.67 5.54 -5.94
N GLY A 472 7.52 4.52 -5.82
CA GLY A 472 8.84 4.60 -5.18
C GLY A 472 8.75 4.75 -3.66
N VAL A 473 7.84 4.04 -3.00
CA VAL A 473 7.55 4.18 -1.58
C VAL A 473 7.89 2.92 -0.78
N GLN A 474 8.50 3.13 0.39
CA GLN A 474 8.52 2.18 1.52
C GLN A 474 7.41 2.57 2.50
N ALA A 475 6.63 1.63 3.04
CA ALA A 475 5.43 1.96 3.80
C ALA A 475 5.26 1.18 5.11
N LEU A 476 4.89 1.91 6.17
CA LEU A 476 4.27 1.38 7.39
C LEU A 476 2.89 2.04 7.55
N ILE A 477 1.83 1.37 7.15
CA ILE A 477 0.51 1.99 6.97
C ILE A 477 -0.62 1.14 7.56
N ALA A 478 -1.70 1.81 7.95
CA ALA A 478 -2.95 1.16 8.30
C ALA A 478 -4.16 1.87 7.70
N THR A 479 -5.22 1.12 7.47
CA THR A 479 -6.51 1.63 6.98
C THR A 479 -7.69 1.01 7.72
N GLY A 480 -8.90 1.33 7.29
CA GLY A 480 -10.16 0.79 7.80
C GLY A 480 -11.16 1.88 8.09
N ALA A 481 -12.17 1.55 8.89
CA ALA A 481 -13.19 2.47 9.36
C ALA A 481 -13.53 2.19 10.83
N ASP A 482 -13.70 3.25 11.61
CA ASP A 482 -14.13 3.17 13.02
C ASP A 482 -15.66 3.06 13.12
N ASN A 483 -16.24 2.04 12.45
CA ASN A 483 -17.68 1.90 12.27
C ASN A 483 -18.27 0.60 12.85
N MET A 484 -17.46 -0.22 13.51
CA MET A 484 -17.90 -1.47 14.14
C MET A 484 -17.96 -1.31 15.65
N SER A 485 -19.15 -1.06 16.20
CA SER A 485 -19.35 -0.71 17.62
C SER A 485 -18.90 -1.79 18.61
N TRP A 486 -18.77 -3.04 18.16
CA TRP A 486 -18.33 -4.18 18.95
C TRP A 486 -16.83 -4.47 18.81
N SER A 487 -16.15 -3.84 17.84
CA SER A 487 -14.72 -4.03 17.61
C SER A 487 -13.91 -3.12 18.54
N PRO A 488 -12.84 -3.63 19.18
CA PRO A 488 -11.96 -2.81 20.02
C PRO A 488 -10.85 -2.12 19.22
N TYR A 489 -10.80 -2.33 17.90
CA TYR A 489 -9.73 -1.83 17.03
C TYR A 489 -10.15 -0.53 16.36
N THR A 490 -9.27 0.46 16.40
CA THR A 490 -9.46 1.72 15.68
C THR A 490 -8.36 1.89 14.65
N VAL A 491 -8.64 2.58 13.55
CA VAL A 491 -7.65 2.85 12.49
C VAL A 491 -6.41 3.55 13.07
N ALA A 492 -6.61 4.55 13.92
CA ALA A 492 -5.52 5.27 14.58
C ALA A 492 -4.71 4.37 15.53
N GLY A 493 -5.37 3.47 16.27
CA GLY A 493 -4.71 2.51 17.15
C GLY A 493 -3.81 1.56 16.36
N ILE A 494 -4.34 1.01 15.26
CA ILE A 494 -3.59 0.09 14.41
C ILE A 494 -2.45 0.79 13.67
N GLN A 495 -2.64 2.01 13.18
CA GLN A 495 -1.56 2.80 12.60
C GLN A 495 -0.42 3.03 13.61
N ASN A 496 -0.75 3.34 14.86
CA ASN A 496 0.24 3.49 15.93
C ASN A 496 0.95 2.17 16.25
N ASP A 497 0.22 1.06 16.25
CA ASP A 497 0.81 -0.26 16.51
C ASP A 497 1.79 -0.64 15.40
N VAL A 498 1.37 -0.55 14.13
CA VAL A 498 2.21 -0.82 12.96
C VAL A 498 3.46 0.05 12.95
N MET A 499 3.35 1.32 13.31
CA MET A 499 4.47 2.27 13.27
C MET A 499 5.42 2.15 14.48
N PHE A 500 4.88 2.00 15.68
CA PHE A 500 5.65 2.23 16.91
C PHE A 500 5.68 1.05 17.89
N ASN A 501 4.57 0.31 18.04
CA ASN A 501 4.44 -0.64 19.15
C ASN A 501 4.75 -2.09 18.76
N ASN A 502 4.64 -2.42 17.47
CA ASN A 502 4.74 -3.80 16.99
C ASN A 502 6.17 -4.23 16.64
N GLY A 503 7.18 -3.37 16.84
CA GLY A 503 8.57 -3.70 16.58
C GLY A 503 8.88 -3.93 15.10
N ASN A 504 8.20 -3.20 14.22
CA ASN A 504 8.52 -3.14 12.79
C ASN A 504 9.66 -2.15 12.58
N SER A 505 10.68 -2.56 11.83
CA SER A 505 11.86 -1.72 11.64
C SER A 505 12.48 -1.86 10.26
N PHE A 506 12.90 -0.73 9.72
CA PHE A 506 13.80 -0.62 8.59
C PHE A 506 15.16 -0.13 9.08
N HIS A 507 16.27 -0.74 8.68
CA HIS A 507 17.62 -0.31 9.07
C HIS A 507 18.71 -0.91 8.14
N ASP A 508 19.90 -0.33 8.10
CA ASP A 508 21.06 -0.81 7.33
C ASP A 508 20.77 -1.09 5.83
N ASN A 509 19.79 -0.40 5.25
CA ASN A 509 19.44 -0.51 3.83
C ASN A 509 20.24 0.50 2.99
N THR A 510 20.47 0.17 1.73
CA THR A 510 21.07 1.11 0.77
C THR A 510 20.04 1.49 -0.27
N TYR A 511 19.80 2.79 -0.43
CA TYR A 511 18.87 3.34 -1.40
C TYR A 511 19.61 4.12 -2.48
N VAL A 512 19.23 3.91 -3.74
CA VAL A 512 19.66 4.68 -4.89
C VAL A 512 18.43 5.18 -5.64
N GLY A 513 18.35 6.49 -5.86
CA GLY A 513 17.26 7.15 -6.57
C GLY A 513 16.18 7.77 -5.66
N ASN A 514 15.05 8.15 -6.26
CA ASN A 514 14.06 9.06 -5.66
C ASN A 514 13.06 8.37 -4.72
N TRP A 515 13.56 7.70 -3.69
CA TRP A 515 12.73 6.99 -2.72
C TRP A 515 11.98 7.91 -1.76
N ARG A 516 10.73 7.53 -1.47
CA ARG A 516 9.83 8.17 -0.50
C ARG A 516 9.36 7.17 0.56
N PHE A 517 8.81 7.67 1.65
CA PHE A 517 8.44 6.84 2.80
C PHE A 517 7.03 7.19 3.26
N ALA A 518 6.19 6.22 3.60
CA ALA A 518 4.82 6.45 4.03
C ALA A 518 4.62 6.06 5.48
N LYS A 519 4.06 7.00 6.25
CA LYS A 519 3.71 6.86 7.67
C LYS A 519 2.22 6.68 7.95
N GLY A 520 1.42 6.70 6.89
CA GLY A 520 -0.03 6.64 6.92
C GLY A 520 -0.60 6.61 5.51
N TYR A 521 -1.90 6.30 5.41
CA TYR A 521 -2.62 6.34 4.14
C TYR A 521 -2.81 7.78 3.65
N GLY A 522 -2.59 8.04 2.36
CA GLY A 522 -2.57 9.37 1.73
C GLY A 522 -1.30 10.21 1.98
N GLU A 523 -0.29 9.72 2.70
CA GLU A 523 0.84 10.54 3.14
C GLU A 523 2.20 9.94 2.76
N THR A 524 3.13 10.81 2.32
CA THR A 524 4.56 10.47 2.19
C THR A 524 5.43 11.50 2.89
N VAL A 525 6.61 11.07 3.32
CA VAL A 525 7.63 11.87 3.98
C VAL A 525 9.00 11.58 3.34
N SER A 526 9.93 12.51 3.52
CA SER A 526 11.30 12.35 3.08
C SER A 526 12.07 11.35 3.94
N PHE A 527 13.21 10.88 3.43
CA PHE A 527 14.11 10.00 4.17
C PHE A 527 14.59 10.61 5.49
N SER A 528 14.85 11.93 5.53
CA SER A 528 15.30 12.61 6.74
C SER A 528 14.23 12.65 7.83
N VAL A 529 12.96 12.86 7.44
CA VAL A 529 11.81 12.81 8.36
C VAL A 529 11.57 11.40 8.86
N TRP A 530 11.63 10.41 7.97
CA TRP A 530 11.46 8.99 8.31
C TRP A 530 12.49 8.50 9.33
N ARG A 531 13.72 9.02 9.27
CA ARG A 531 14.79 8.74 10.23
C ARG A 531 14.67 9.48 11.56
N ALA A 532 14.09 10.66 11.54
CA ALA A 532 13.98 11.51 12.72
C ALA A 532 12.96 10.96 13.72
N ALA A 533 13.02 11.47 14.95
CA ALA A 533 11.95 11.24 15.92
C ALA A 533 10.63 11.83 15.39
N PRO A 534 9.48 11.17 15.64
CA PRO A 534 9.32 9.99 16.48
C PRO A 534 9.52 8.64 15.76
N TYR A 535 9.68 8.62 14.44
CA TYR A 535 9.64 7.38 13.64
C TYR A 535 10.89 6.52 13.82
N GLY A 536 12.07 7.13 13.83
CA GLY A 536 13.33 6.44 14.16
C GLY A 536 13.68 5.27 13.23
N GLN A 537 13.18 5.29 12.00
CA GLN A 537 13.42 4.24 11.00
C GLN A 537 14.76 4.47 10.29
N GLU A 538 15.22 3.50 9.50
CA GLU A 538 16.40 3.59 8.63
C GLU A 538 17.70 3.94 9.37
N ALA A 539 17.86 3.44 10.59
CA ALA A 539 19.13 3.50 11.30
C ALA A 539 20.22 2.79 10.49
N GLY A 540 21.39 3.40 10.29
CA GLY A 540 22.48 2.80 9.50
C GLY A 540 22.26 2.80 7.97
N SER A 541 21.06 3.14 7.49
CA SER A 541 20.77 3.17 6.06
C SER A 541 21.35 4.38 5.33
N THR A 542 21.57 4.25 4.03
CA THR A 542 22.10 5.30 3.15
C THR A 542 21.13 5.59 2.00
N LEU A 543 21.12 6.83 1.50
CA LEU A 543 20.36 7.25 0.33
C LEU A 543 21.26 8.08 -0.59
N GLU A 544 21.54 7.57 -1.79
CA GLU A 544 22.30 8.26 -2.84
C GLU A 544 21.38 8.66 -4.00
N GLY A 545 21.54 9.88 -4.52
CA GLY A 545 20.76 10.37 -5.65
C GLY A 545 19.49 11.14 -5.28
N ASP A 546 19.41 11.69 -4.06
CA ASP A 546 18.38 12.66 -3.67
C ASP A 546 18.50 13.92 -4.57
N VAL A 547 17.75 13.95 -5.68
CA VAL A 547 17.37 15.22 -6.30
C VAL A 547 16.32 15.80 -5.35
N GLY A 548 16.81 16.47 -4.30
CA GLY A 548 16.01 16.98 -3.20
C GLY A 548 14.68 17.53 -3.66
N GLU A 549 13.64 17.31 -2.85
CA GLU A 549 12.21 17.44 -3.18
C GLU A 549 11.92 17.81 -4.65
N PRO A 550 11.25 16.96 -5.45
CA PRO A 550 10.70 17.45 -6.71
C PRO A 550 9.96 18.76 -6.41
N PRO A 551 10.23 19.84 -7.15
CA PRO A 551 9.55 21.11 -6.92
C PRO A 551 8.07 20.77 -6.85
N PRO A 552 7.35 21.25 -5.83
CA PRO A 552 6.02 20.77 -5.48
C PRO A 552 5.25 20.60 -6.77
N THR A 553 4.93 19.34 -7.11
CA THR A 553 4.10 19.04 -8.27
C THR A 553 2.87 19.94 -8.10
N PRO A 554 2.54 20.81 -9.07
CA PRO A 554 1.42 21.72 -8.90
C PRO A 554 0.14 20.90 -8.75
N GLY A 555 -0.24 20.68 -7.49
CA GLY A 555 -1.26 19.74 -7.05
C GLY A 555 -1.01 19.32 -5.60
N SER A 556 -1.74 19.95 -4.67
CA SER A 556 -1.84 19.67 -3.22
C SER A 556 -0.87 20.36 -2.24
N GLY A 557 -0.52 21.61 -2.47
CA GLY A 557 -0.20 22.52 -1.36
C GLY A 557 -1.48 22.81 -0.54
N GLY A 558 -1.74 22.01 0.50
CA GLY A 558 -2.72 22.33 1.55
C GLY A 558 -4.20 22.17 1.21
N ASN A 559 -4.60 21.59 0.07
CA ASN A 559 -6.03 21.36 -0.23
C ASN A 559 -6.59 20.22 0.64
N ALA A 560 -7.70 20.47 1.36
CA ALA A 560 -8.36 19.44 2.17
C ALA A 560 -9.10 18.43 1.29
N LEU A 561 -9.51 18.82 0.08
CA LEU A 561 -10.10 17.87 -0.88
C LEU A 561 -9.01 16.94 -1.40
N ASP A 562 -9.34 15.65 -1.58
CA ASP A 562 -8.45 14.73 -2.27
C ASP A 562 -8.18 15.21 -3.71
N ALA A 563 -7.07 14.73 -4.30
CA ALA A 563 -6.63 15.17 -5.61
C ALA A 563 -7.70 14.97 -6.70
N ASP A 564 -8.47 13.89 -6.64
CA ASP A 564 -9.46 13.57 -7.66
C ASP A 564 -10.75 14.39 -7.49
N THR A 565 -11.16 14.67 -6.25
CA THR A 565 -12.27 15.59 -5.96
C THR A 565 -11.92 17.05 -6.30
N SER A 566 -10.63 17.41 -6.22
CA SER A 566 -10.12 18.74 -6.54
C SER A 566 -9.90 18.96 -8.05
N THR A 567 -9.25 18.00 -8.71
CA THR A 567 -8.74 18.13 -10.10
C THR A 567 -9.51 17.31 -11.12
N LEU A 568 -10.28 16.31 -10.70
CA LEU A 568 -11.21 15.55 -11.56
C LEU A 568 -10.53 14.73 -12.67
N GLU A 569 -9.23 14.49 -12.55
CA GLU A 569 -8.41 13.80 -13.55
C GLU A 569 -8.59 12.27 -13.55
N GLY A 570 -8.92 11.68 -12.41
CA GLY A 570 -9.16 10.25 -12.26
C GLY A 570 -10.64 9.87 -12.41
N SER A 571 -11.54 10.62 -11.79
CA SER A 571 -12.98 10.37 -11.75
C SER A 571 -13.77 11.67 -11.44
N VAL A 572 -15.05 11.55 -11.08
CA VAL A 572 -15.80 12.68 -10.49
C VAL A 572 -15.42 12.93 -9.02
N GLY A 573 -14.43 12.24 -8.48
CA GLY A 573 -14.07 12.27 -7.06
C GLY A 573 -15.27 11.93 -6.17
N GLN A 574 -15.42 12.68 -5.07
CA GLN A 574 -16.53 12.51 -4.13
C GLN A 574 -17.80 13.29 -4.54
N TRP A 575 -17.86 13.89 -5.73
CA TRP A 575 -19.03 14.69 -6.14
C TRP A 575 -20.24 13.81 -6.48
N GLN A 576 -21.36 14.06 -5.81
CA GLN A 576 -22.64 13.41 -6.06
C GLN A 576 -23.78 14.42 -6.22
N THR A 577 -24.79 14.04 -6.99
CA THR A 577 -26.01 14.83 -7.19
C THR A 577 -26.89 14.79 -5.93
N TRP A 578 -27.49 15.91 -5.52
CA TRP A 578 -28.49 15.90 -4.43
C TRP A 578 -29.80 16.61 -4.79
N TYR A 579 -29.83 17.46 -5.82
CA TYR A 579 -31.06 18.13 -6.25
C TYR A 579 -31.03 18.49 -7.74
N SER A 580 -31.99 17.98 -8.53
CA SER A 580 -32.29 18.41 -9.91
C SER A 580 -31.05 18.64 -10.82
N THR A 581 -30.09 17.72 -10.76
CA THR A 581 -28.84 17.79 -11.54
C THR A 581 -28.37 16.40 -11.92
N ALA A 582 -27.59 16.31 -12.99
CA ALA A 582 -26.70 15.19 -13.29
C ALA A 582 -25.24 15.67 -13.22
N VAL A 583 -24.31 14.82 -12.81
CA VAL A 583 -22.88 15.11 -12.85
C VAL A 583 -22.13 14.00 -13.58
N ALA A 584 -21.09 14.37 -14.32
CA ALA A 584 -20.20 13.43 -14.99
C ALA A 584 -18.81 14.04 -15.11
N ARG A 585 -17.80 13.19 -15.17
CA ARG A 585 -16.46 13.59 -15.58
C ARG A 585 -16.50 13.86 -17.08
N SER A 586 -15.93 14.98 -17.52
CA SER A 586 -15.89 15.33 -18.94
C SER A 586 -14.47 15.71 -19.33
N SER A 587 -14.05 15.23 -20.50
CA SER A 587 -12.82 15.66 -21.18
C SER A 587 -13.08 16.66 -22.30
N GLU A 588 -14.33 17.15 -22.44
CA GLU A 588 -14.69 18.14 -23.46
C GLU A 588 -14.06 19.51 -23.19
N GLU A 589 -13.97 19.86 -21.90
CA GLU A 589 -13.41 21.10 -21.40
C GLU A 589 -12.69 20.81 -20.09
N ALA A 590 -11.52 21.42 -19.89
CA ALA A 590 -10.78 21.40 -18.64
C ALA A 590 -10.10 22.78 -18.46
N HIS A 591 -9.94 23.23 -17.23
CA HIS A 591 -9.19 24.45 -16.93
C HIS A 591 -7.70 24.12 -16.80
N ALA A 592 -7.38 23.14 -15.98
CA ALA A 592 -6.07 22.51 -15.90
C ALA A 592 -6.21 21.01 -16.18
N GLY A 593 -5.12 20.34 -16.55
CA GLY A 593 -5.18 18.91 -16.85
C GLY A 593 -6.02 18.59 -18.09
N ALA A 594 -6.73 17.47 -18.05
CA ALA A 594 -7.48 16.90 -19.18
C ALA A 594 -8.97 16.70 -18.90
N ASN A 595 -9.44 16.89 -17.66
CA ASN A 595 -10.82 16.59 -17.29
C ASN A 595 -11.42 17.69 -16.40
N SER A 596 -12.74 17.75 -16.35
CA SER A 596 -13.49 18.58 -15.41
C SER A 596 -14.81 17.93 -15.02
N LEU A 597 -15.54 18.55 -14.09
CA LEU A 597 -16.84 18.12 -13.63
C LEU A 597 -17.90 18.81 -14.46
N ARG A 598 -18.55 18.07 -15.36
CA ARG A 598 -19.74 18.55 -16.07
C ARG A 598 -20.96 18.43 -15.17
N VAL A 599 -21.62 19.55 -14.90
CA VAL A 599 -22.85 19.66 -14.10
C VAL A 599 -24.00 20.08 -15.01
N GLU A 600 -25.00 19.22 -15.16
CA GLU A 600 -26.18 19.44 -16.00
C GLU A 600 -27.45 19.62 -15.16
N VAL A 601 -28.16 20.72 -15.37
CA VAL A 601 -29.41 21.05 -14.68
C VAL A 601 -30.56 20.26 -15.28
N THR A 602 -31.26 19.45 -14.48
CA THR A 602 -32.35 18.60 -14.98
C THR A 602 -33.75 19.19 -14.74
N ALA A 603 -33.89 20.14 -13.81
CA ALA A 603 -35.16 20.85 -13.58
C ALA A 603 -34.95 22.32 -13.18
N SER A 604 -35.97 23.16 -13.43
CA SER A 604 -35.87 24.63 -13.27
C SER A 604 -36.05 25.14 -11.83
N SER A 605 -36.26 24.28 -10.84
CA SER A 605 -36.52 24.66 -9.44
C SER A 605 -35.24 24.87 -8.60
N GLY A 606 -34.09 24.97 -9.25
CA GLY A 606 -32.75 24.98 -8.62
C GLY A 606 -32.04 23.66 -8.80
N TRP A 607 -30.73 23.63 -8.58
CA TRP A 607 -29.88 22.44 -8.71
C TRP A 607 -28.83 22.36 -7.59
N GLY A 608 -28.30 21.16 -7.35
CA GLY A 608 -27.36 20.93 -6.27
C GLY A 608 -26.48 19.68 -6.41
N VAL A 609 -25.17 19.88 -6.24
CA VAL A 609 -24.13 18.85 -6.11
C VAL A 609 -23.51 18.95 -4.71
N GLN A 610 -23.12 17.83 -4.11
CA GLN A 610 -22.51 17.76 -2.79
C GLN A 610 -21.44 16.68 -2.75
N LEU A 611 -20.62 16.68 -1.70
CA LEU A 611 -19.72 15.56 -1.45
C LEU A 611 -20.47 14.32 -0.90
N ALA A 612 -19.99 13.13 -1.25
CA ALA A 612 -20.53 11.84 -0.82
C ALA A 612 -19.90 11.29 0.47
N ASN A 613 -18.81 11.88 0.92
CA ASN A 613 -17.93 11.36 1.97
C ASN A 613 -18.25 11.90 3.37
N TRP A 614 -19.49 11.81 3.87
CA TRP A 614 -19.81 12.27 5.24
C TRP A 614 -18.86 11.67 6.30
N PRO A 615 -18.29 12.45 7.25
CA PRO A 615 -18.56 13.86 7.59
C PRO A 615 -17.68 14.89 6.84
N GLY A 616 -17.17 14.54 5.67
CA GLY A 616 -16.34 15.38 4.81
C GLY A 616 -14.86 15.04 4.90
N PHE A 617 -14.02 15.83 4.24
CA PHE A 617 -12.57 15.65 4.29
C PHE A 617 -12.00 16.19 5.59
N ALA A 618 -10.90 15.60 6.07
CA ALA A 618 -10.17 16.12 7.23
C ALA A 618 -9.65 17.53 6.95
N THR A 619 -9.76 18.40 7.95
CA THR A 619 -9.21 19.76 7.90
C THR A 619 -8.80 20.20 9.30
N THR A 620 -8.06 21.30 9.35
CA THR A 620 -7.73 22.02 10.57
C THR A 620 -8.41 23.39 10.60
N ALA A 621 -8.47 24.00 11.78
CA ALA A 621 -8.78 25.42 11.92
C ALA A 621 -7.69 26.29 11.27
N GLY A 622 -8.06 27.45 10.73
CA GLY A 622 -7.09 28.42 10.22
C GLY A 622 -7.40 29.12 8.94
N VAL A 623 -6.40 29.85 8.44
CA VAL A 623 -6.57 30.66 7.24
C VAL A 623 -6.65 29.74 6.04
N LYS A 624 -7.82 29.66 5.42
CA LYS A 624 -8.09 28.78 4.28
C LYS A 624 -8.31 29.58 3.01
N LYS A 625 -7.85 29.05 1.88
CA LYS A 625 -8.24 29.48 0.53
C LYS A 625 -9.40 28.62 0.05
N LEU A 626 -10.46 29.29 -0.38
CA LEU A 626 -11.57 28.69 -1.12
C LEU A 626 -11.47 29.15 -2.57
N SER A 627 -11.45 28.25 -3.54
CA SER A 627 -11.57 28.63 -4.96
C SER A 627 -12.15 27.52 -5.82
N LEU A 628 -12.69 27.89 -6.97
CA LEU A 628 -13.05 26.99 -8.05
C LEU A 628 -13.07 27.76 -9.37
N TRP A 629 -12.85 27.04 -10.47
CA TRP A 629 -13.04 27.54 -11.82
C TRP A 629 -14.37 27.03 -12.38
N GLY A 630 -15.04 27.85 -13.18
CA GLY A 630 -16.26 27.47 -13.87
C GLY A 630 -16.32 28.00 -15.30
N LYS A 631 -16.91 27.21 -16.22
CA LYS A 631 -17.14 27.59 -17.62
C LYS A 631 -18.52 27.14 -18.08
N LEU A 632 -19.25 28.01 -18.75
CA LEU A 632 -20.56 27.70 -19.32
C LEU A 632 -20.39 26.72 -20.50
N GLY A 633 -21.13 25.62 -20.47
CA GLY A 633 -21.24 24.71 -21.60
C GLY A 633 -22.43 25.03 -22.49
N SER A 634 -23.63 25.15 -21.89
CA SER A 634 -24.86 25.53 -22.60
C SER A 634 -25.88 26.18 -21.65
N GLY A 635 -26.72 27.06 -22.21
CA GLY A 635 -27.72 27.84 -21.46
C GLY A 635 -27.28 29.27 -21.19
N ALA A 636 -27.85 29.91 -20.17
CA ALA A 636 -27.49 31.26 -19.74
C ALA A 636 -27.85 31.49 -18.26
N GLY A 637 -27.17 32.43 -17.61
CA GLY A 637 -27.51 32.88 -16.25
C GLY A 637 -27.16 31.91 -15.12
N LEU A 638 -26.30 30.93 -15.36
CA LEU A 638 -25.80 30.03 -14.31
C LEU A 638 -24.78 30.77 -13.44
N THR A 639 -25.03 30.85 -12.14
CA THR A 639 -24.14 31.44 -11.11
C THR A 639 -23.88 30.42 -10.00
N PRO A 640 -22.99 29.42 -10.20
CA PRO A 640 -22.72 28.40 -9.19
C PRO A 640 -22.21 28.99 -7.89
N LYS A 641 -22.77 28.55 -6.77
CA LYS A 641 -22.35 28.91 -5.42
C LYS A 641 -21.74 27.70 -4.72
N MET A 642 -20.49 27.84 -4.29
CA MET A 642 -19.81 26.89 -3.43
C MET A 642 -20.04 27.24 -1.96
N THR A 643 -20.69 26.35 -1.23
CA THR A 643 -20.92 26.44 0.22
C THR A 643 -20.01 25.45 0.92
N VAL A 644 -19.17 25.95 1.83
CA VAL A 644 -18.20 25.19 2.62
C VAL A 644 -18.63 25.19 4.09
N LYS A 645 -18.91 24.01 4.64
CA LYS A 645 -19.29 23.82 6.05
C LYS A 645 -18.11 23.25 6.82
N TRP A 646 -17.69 23.95 7.88
CA TRP A 646 -16.66 23.51 8.81
C TRP A 646 -17.31 22.76 9.97
N LEU A 647 -16.95 21.51 10.17
CA LEU A 647 -17.53 20.65 11.20
C LEU A 647 -16.52 20.42 12.33
N GLY A 648 -17.02 20.38 13.56
CA GLY A 648 -16.22 19.99 14.73
C GLY A 648 -16.12 18.48 14.90
N ALA A 649 -15.33 18.02 15.87
CA ALA A 649 -15.10 16.58 16.12
C ALA A 649 -16.39 15.80 16.44
N ASN A 650 -17.42 16.48 16.96
CA ASN A 650 -18.76 15.93 17.21
C ASN A 650 -19.71 16.04 16.00
N GLN A 651 -19.18 16.39 14.82
CA GLN A 651 -19.91 16.56 13.55
C GLN A 651 -20.94 17.71 13.55
N THR A 652 -20.88 18.65 14.51
CA THR A 652 -21.70 19.87 14.44
C THR A 652 -21.08 20.87 13.48
N VAL A 653 -21.92 21.54 12.67
CA VAL A 653 -21.45 22.65 11.84
C VAL A 653 -21.08 23.82 12.75
N LEU A 654 -19.79 24.14 12.79
CA LEU A 654 -19.25 25.26 13.56
C LEU A 654 -19.44 26.58 12.82
N GLN A 655 -19.20 26.57 11.51
CA GLN A 655 -19.31 27.75 10.66
C GLN A 655 -19.54 27.33 9.21
N THR A 656 -20.13 28.23 8.42
CA THR A 656 -20.32 28.05 6.98
C THR A 656 -19.79 29.28 6.24
N HIS A 657 -19.08 29.05 5.14
CA HIS A 657 -18.65 30.09 4.21
C HIS A 657 -19.22 29.81 2.82
N GLU A 658 -19.44 30.86 2.05
CA GLU A 658 -19.94 30.75 0.68
C GLU A 658 -19.08 31.61 -0.26
N VAL A 659 -18.77 31.06 -1.44
CA VAL A 659 -18.19 31.81 -2.56
C VAL A 659 -19.02 31.55 -3.81
N THR A 660 -19.32 32.59 -4.57
CA THR A 660 -20.21 32.51 -5.73
C THR A 660 -19.45 32.90 -6.98
N LEU A 661 -19.46 32.02 -7.99
CA LEU A 661 -18.94 32.34 -9.31
C LEU A 661 -19.78 33.45 -9.94
N PRO A 662 -19.17 34.35 -10.75
CA PRO A 662 -19.93 35.26 -11.58
C PRO A 662 -20.84 34.48 -12.54
N ALA A 663 -21.77 35.16 -13.20
CA ALA A 663 -22.57 34.55 -14.25
C ALA A 663 -21.63 33.94 -15.30
N LEU A 664 -21.73 32.62 -15.49
CA LEU A 664 -20.79 31.87 -16.30
C LEU A 664 -20.88 32.27 -17.77
N THR A 665 -19.71 32.30 -18.40
CA THR A 665 -19.52 32.58 -19.83
C THR A 665 -18.81 31.40 -20.49
N ALA A 666 -18.66 31.43 -21.82
CA ALA A 666 -17.93 30.40 -22.56
C ALA A 666 -16.40 30.41 -22.31
N THR A 667 -15.91 31.26 -21.40
CA THR A 667 -14.53 31.28 -20.94
C THR A 667 -14.46 30.86 -19.49
N TRP A 668 -13.39 30.16 -19.10
CA TRP A 668 -13.14 29.81 -17.71
C TRP A 668 -13.04 31.06 -16.82
N GLN A 669 -13.78 31.06 -15.73
CA GLN A 669 -13.81 32.12 -14.73
C GLN A 669 -13.54 31.53 -13.35
N GLN A 670 -12.70 32.19 -12.57
CA GLN A 670 -12.42 31.78 -11.20
C GLN A 670 -13.23 32.60 -10.21
N VAL A 671 -13.63 31.97 -9.11
CA VAL A 671 -13.88 32.67 -7.85
C VAL A 671 -12.86 32.20 -6.83
N SER A 672 -12.37 33.12 -6.01
CA SER A 672 -11.51 32.77 -4.89
C SER A 672 -11.83 33.66 -3.69
N SER A 673 -11.60 33.14 -2.49
CA SER A 673 -11.71 33.87 -1.23
C SER A 673 -10.73 33.30 -0.21
N VAL A 674 -10.31 34.13 0.74
CA VAL A 674 -9.55 33.71 1.92
C VAL A 674 -10.45 33.86 3.14
N VAL A 675 -10.60 32.77 3.90
CA VAL A 675 -11.52 32.68 5.04
C VAL A 675 -10.81 32.14 6.27
N ASP A 676 -11.42 32.28 7.44
CA ASP A 676 -10.96 31.66 8.68
C ASP A 676 -11.84 30.44 9.01
N ALA A 677 -11.27 29.24 8.91
CA ALA A 677 -11.88 28.04 9.45
C ALA A 677 -11.86 28.12 11.00
N PRO A 678 -13.01 27.91 11.67
CA PRO A 678 -13.16 28.15 13.10
C PRO A 678 -12.30 27.21 13.93
N VAL A 679 -11.91 27.66 15.13
CA VAL A 679 -11.25 26.80 16.14
C VAL A 679 -12.12 25.56 16.39
N GLY A 680 -11.48 24.38 16.40
CA GLY A 680 -12.15 23.10 16.56
C GLY A 680 -12.66 22.46 15.26
N ALA A 681 -12.48 23.11 14.11
CA ALA A 681 -12.75 22.49 12.81
C ALA A 681 -11.87 21.24 12.63
N SER A 682 -12.51 20.11 12.34
CA SER A 682 -11.88 18.80 12.12
C SER A 682 -12.20 18.22 10.75
N THR A 683 -13.38 18.50 10.19
CA THR A 683 -13.74 18.10 8.82
C THR A 683 -14.44 19.21 8.05
N VAL A 684 -14.48 19.08 6.72
CA VAL A 684 -15.10 20.04 5.81
C VAL A 684 -15.99 19.38 4.77
N LEU A 685 -17.20 19.93 4.58
CA LEU A 685 -18.14 19.52 3.54
C LEU A 685 -18.35 20.64 2.53
N VAL A 686 -18.45 20.27 1.26
CA VAL A 686 -18.63 21.21 0.15
C VAL A 686 -19.92 20.89 -0.61
N TYR A 687 -20.65 21.94 -0.96
CA TYR A 687 -21.86 21.89 -1.77
C TYR A 687 -21.72 22.89 -2.91
N LEU A 688 -22.14 22.52 -4.11
CA LEU A 688 -22.34 23.44 -5.22
C LEU A 688 -23.84 23.57 -5.48
N THR A 689 -24.35 24.80 -5.53
CA THR A 689 -25.78 25.06 -5.72
C THR A 689 -26.02 26.22 -6.66
N GLY A 690 -27.20 26.28 -7.26
CA GLY A 690 -27.60 27.42 -8.07
C GLY A 690 -28.99 27.26 -8.66
N THR A 691 -29.32 28.17 -9.58
CA THR A 691 -30.52 28.13 -10.41
C THR A 691 -30.13 28.02 -11.87
N GLY A 692 -31.06 27.54 -12.71
CA GLY A 692 -30.83 27.32 -14.13
C GLY A 692 -32.07 26.75 -14.80
N SER A 693 -32.09 26.78 -16.13
CA SER A 693 -33.15 26.11 -16.91
C SER A 693 -32.78 24.64 -17.14
N SER A 694 -33.76 23.74 -17.16
CA SER A 694 -33.56 22.33 -17.53
C SER A 694 -32.82 22.22 -18.88
N GLY A 695 -31.79 21.38 -18.95
CA GLY A 695 -30.91 21.17 -20.11
C GLY A 695 -29.71 22.11 -20.19
N ALA A 696 -29.60 23.12 -19.31
CA ALA A 696 -28.38 23.93 -19.20
C ALA A 696 -27.27 23.13 -18.50
N PHE A 697 -26.01 23.32 -18.90
CA PHE A 697 -24.88 22.67 -18.23
C PHE A 697 -23.62 23.55 -18.24
N PHE A 698 -22.71 23.24 -17.33
CA PHE A 698 -21.45 23.94 -17.14
C PHE A 698 -20.37 22.97 -16.64
N TYR A 699 -19.13 23.42 -16.70
CA TYR A 699 -17.96 22.70 -16.21
C TYR A 699 -17.41 23.39 -14.98
N VAL A 700 -16.95 22.61 -14.00
CA VAL A 700 -16.24 23.07 -12.80
C VAL A 700 -14.93 22.32 -12.71
N ASP A 701 -13.87 23.03 -12.30
CA ASP A 701 -12.53 22.46 -12.22
C ASP A 701 -11.68 23.16 -11.16
N ASP A 702 -10.55 22.55 -10.79
CA ASP A 702 -9.55 23.09 -9.86
C ASP A 702 -10.16 23.61 -8.54
N ILE A 703 -10.98 22.78 -7.89
CA ILE A 703 -11.64 23.13 -6.64
C ILE A 703 -10.65 23.08 -5.48
N VAL A 704 -10.54 24.19 -4.73
CA VAL A 704 -9.67 24.33 -3.57
C VAL A 704 -10.49 24.68 -2.34
N VAL A 705 -10.30 23.89 -1.28
CA VAL A 705 -10.71 24.16 0.10
C VAL A 705 -9.51 23.77 0.96
N GLY A 706 -8.53 24.66 1.06
CA GLY A 706 -7.22 24.32 1.61
C GLY A 706 -6.57 25.41 2.43
N ASP A 707 -5.44 25.12 3.07
CA ASP A 707 -4.62 26.15 3.71
C ASP A 707 -4.26 27.24 2.71
N ALA A 708 -4.45 28.50 3.12
CA ALA A 708 -4.05 29.61 2.28
C ALA A 708 -2.53 29.63 2.16
N PRO A 709 -1.97 29.79 0.95
CA PRO A 709 -0.52 29.90 0.79
C PRO A 709 0.03 31.05 1.64
N ASN A 710 0.95 30.74 2.54
CA ASN A 710 1.61 31.74 3.37
C ASN A 710 2.97 32.09 2.76
N ALA A 711 3.30 33.38 2.68
CA ALA A 711 4.62 33.81 2.24
C ALA A 711 5.71 33.37 3.24
N LEU A 712 5.36 33.27 4.52
CA LEU A 712 6.26 32.79 5.57
C LEU A 712 6.38 31.26 5.53
N ASP A 713 7.57 30.75 5.79
CA ASP A 713 7.76 29.32 6.08
C ASP A 713 7.04 28.92 7.38
N ALA A 714 6.74 27.62 7.52
CA ALA A 714 5.95 27.12 8.65
C ALA A 714 6.58 27.41 10.03
N ALA A 715 7.91 27.36 10.15
CA ALA A 715 8.59 27.65 11.41
C ALA A 715 8.48 29.14 11.77
N SER A 716 8.64 30.02 10.78
CA SER A 716 8.48 31.47 10.94
C SER A 716 7.02 31.88 11.16
N ALA A 717 6.04 31.08 10.72
CA ALA A 717 4.62 31.36 10.89
C ALA A 717 4.09 31.00 12.29
N GLY A 718 4.46 29.84 12.85
CA GLY A 718 3.83 29.29 14.05
C GLY A 718 4.75 28.92 15.22
N GLY A 719 6.07 28.79 15.03
CA GLY A 719 6.97 28.52 16.18
C GLY A 719 6.88 27.12 16.81
N GLU A 720 6.33 26.13 16.10
CA GLU A 720 6.07 24.76 16.60
C GLU A 720 7.32 23.96 17.03
N GLY A 721 8.49 24.29 16.48
CA GLY A 721 9.75 23.61 16.80
C GLY A 721 10.99 24.49 16.70
N SER A 722 10.90 25.64 16.05
CA SER A 722 11.98 26.65 16.01
C SER A 722 11.38 28.03 15.76
N ALA A 723 12.15 29.09 16.04
CA ALA A 723 11.73 30.46 15.73
C ALA A 723 11.79 30.77 14.22
N GLY A 724 12.16 29.80 13.37
CA GLY A 724 12.34 29.99 11.94
C GLY A 724 13.37 31.08 11.66
N GLN A 725 12.98 32.04 10.83
CA GLN A 725 13.82 33.18 10.46
C GLN A 725 13.78 34.31 11.50
N TRP A 726 13.00 34.21 12.58
CA TRP A 726 12.91 35.31 13.54
C TRP A 726 14.18 35.46 14.37
N GLN A 727 14.62 36.71 14.52
CA GLN A 727 15.74 37.11 15.38
C GLN A 727 15.42 38.38 16.17
N GLY A 728 16.12 38.57 17.29
CA GLY A 728 16.09 39.82 18.03
C GLY A 728 16.71 40.97 17.23
N TRP A 729 16.12 42.16 17.32
CA TRP A 729 16.62 43.36 16.63
C TRP A 729 16.83 44.54 17.58
N TYR A 730 15.91 44.78 18.49
CA TYR A 730 15.95 45.92 19.40
C TYR A 730 15.42 45.50 20.78
N SER A 731 16.29 45.40 21.79
CA SER A 731 15.89 45.13 23.19
C SER A 731 14.95 43.91 23.39
N ALA A 732 15.05 42.89 22.53
CA ALA A 732 14.27 41.66 22.63
C ALA A 732 15.03 40.44 22.09
N SER A 733 14.66 39.27 22.57
CA SER A 733 14.96 37.97 21.96
C SER A 733 13.67 37.27 21.54
N ILE A 734 13.77 36.32 20.61
CA ILE A 734 12.67 35.48 20.15
C ILE A 734 13.10 34.03 20.10
N SER A 735 12.22 33.13 20.54
CA SER A 735 12.45 31.68 20.55
C SER A 735 11.12 30.94 20.36
N ALA A 736 11.17 29.73 19.81
CA ALA A 736 10.03 28.81 19.92
C ALA A 736 9.81 28.37 21.38
N THR A 737 8.56 28.13 21.75
CA THR A 737 8.16 27.67 23.08
C THR A 737 6.95 26.77 22.99
N THR A 738 6.81 25.83 23.92
CA THR A 738 5.61 25.00 24.10
C THR A 738 4.82 25.40 25.34
N GLN A 739 5.14 26.55 25.95
CA GLN A 739 4.46 27.02 27.16
C GLN A 739 3.02 27.46 26.89
N ASP A 740 2.79 28.00 25.70
CA ASP A 740 1.47 28.39 25.21
C ASP A 740 1.47 28.29 23.69
N ALA A 741 0.32 28.04 23.12
CA ALA A 741 0.11 27.96 21.68
C ALA A 741 -1.34 28.34 21.37
N TYR A 742 -1.56 29.08 20.30
CA TYR A 742 -2.91 29.30 19.79
C TYR A 742 -3.36 28.08 18.97
N ARG A 743 -2.45 27.54 18.15
CA ARG A 743 -2.63 26.27 17.44
C ARG A 743 -1.41 25.38 17.58
N GLY A 744 -1.62 24.09 17.32
CA GLY A 744 -0.59 23.06 17.46
C GLY A 744 -0.02 22.98 18.89
N THR A 745 1.30 22.84 18.98
CA THR A 745 2.04 22.48 20.20
C THR A 745 3.00 23.58 20.68
N GLY A 746 3.27 24.60 19.87
CA GLY A 746 4.18 25.67 20.21
C GLY A 746 3.81 27.02 19.59
N SER A 747 4.49 28.07 20.06
CA SER A 747 4.37 29.44 19.58
C SER A 747 5.73 30.16 19.63
N LEU A 748 5.78 31.39 19.14
CA LEU A 748 6.95 32.27 19.25
C LEU A 748 6.87 33.09 20.54
N LEU A 749 7.83 32.91 21.45
CA LEU A 749 7.99 33.74 22.64
C LEU A 749 8.94 34.90 22.36
N VAL A 750 8.45 36.12 22.53
CA VAL A 750 9.26 37.34 22.54
C VAL A 750 9.52 37.76 23.98
N SER A 751 10.79 37.94 24.34
CA SER A 751 11.23 38.36 25.67
C SER A 751 11.95 39.70 25.62
N VAL A 752 11.48 40.68 26.39
CA VAL A 752 11.97 42.07 26.38
C VAL A 752 13.11 42.25 27.39
N SER A 753 14.21 42.86 26.95
CA SER A 753 15.42 43.04 27.76
C SER A 753 15.69 44.47 28.22
N ALA A 754 14.98 45.48 27.69
CA ALA A 754 15.15 46.88 28.10
C ALA A 754 13.82 47.68 28.04
N PRO A 755 13.68 48.80 28.80
CA PRO A 755 12.40 49.49 28.98
C PRO A 755 12.07 50.59 27.95
N TRP A 756 12.84 50.73 26.85
CA TRP A 756 12.72 51.85 25.90
C TRP A 756 12.06 51.45 24.57
N GLY A 757 11.22 50.42 24.60
CA GLY A 757 10.65 49.76 23.42
C GLY A 757 11.49 48.56 22.96
N TRP A 758 10.87 47.70 22.15
CA TRP A 758 11.46 46.43 21.71
C TRP A 758 11.03 46.04 20.29
N GLY A 759 11.80 45.16 19.65
CA GLY A 759 11.53 44.66 18.31
C GLY A 759 12.30 43.38 17.96
N VAL A 760 11.64 42.53 17.19
CA VAL A 760 12.16 41.33 16.54
C VAL A 760 11.92 41.46 15.05
N GLN A 761 12.75 40.82 14.24
CA GLN A 761 12.66 40.89 12.78
C GLN A 761 13.05 39.56 12.17
N VAL A 762 12.75 39.40 10.89
CA VAL A 762 13.18 38.21 10.15
C VAL A 762 14.63 38.36 9.68
N ALA A 763 15.40 37.28 9.72
CA ALA A 763 16.83 37.23 9.43
C ALA A 763 17.12 36.96 7.94
N ASN A 764 16.14 36.45 7.19
CA ASN A 764 16.22 36.19 5.76
C ASN A 764 16.14 37.49 4.97
N TRP A 765 17.25 38.18 4.78
CA TRP A 765 17.29 39.33 3.87
C TRP A 765 17.18 38.88 2.40
N PRO A 766 16.38 39.55 1.53
CA PRO A 766 15.58 40.77 1.74
C PRO A 766 14.13 40.53 2.22
N GLY A 767 13.79 39.31 2.59
CA GLY A 767 12.49 38.93 3.13
C GLY A 767 11.98 37.63 2.50
N PHE A 768 10.72 37.32 2.77
CA PHE A 768 10.02 36.21 2.13
C PHE A 768 9.58 36.57 0.71
N PRO A 769 9.75 35.68 -0.29
CA PRO A 769 9.25 35.92 -1.64
C PRO A 769 7.75 36.24 -1.64
N THR A 770 7.35 37.22 -2.45
CA THR A 770 5.95 37.64 -2.59
C THR A 770 5.68 38.23 -3.98
N SER A 771 4.43 38.59 -4.23
CA SER A 771 3.97 39.24 -5.45
C SER A 771 3.29 40.57 -5.13
N GLY A 772 3.18 41.47 -6.11
CA GLY A 772 2.30 42.65 -5.98
C GLY A 772 0.82 42.27 -5.84
N GLY A 773 -0.01 43.18 -5.34
CA GLY A 773 -1.46 43.02 -5.22
C GLY A 773 -1.97 42.97 -3.78
N ASN A 774 -3.28 42.75 -3.63
CA ASN A 774 -3.92 42.68 -2.32
C ASN A 774 -3.46 41.45 -1.54
N LYS A 775 -3.18 41.68 -0.26
CA LYS A 775 -2.72 40.67 0.69
C LYS A 775 -3.54 40.75 1.96
N ARG A 776 -3.70 39.62 2.65
CA ARG A 776 -4.11 39.56 4.04
C ARG A 776 -2.86 39.36 4.87
N LEU A 777 -2.66 40.22 5.86
CA LEU A 777 -1.72 40.01 6.95
C LEU A 777 -2.49 39.83 8.25
N SER A 778 -2.30 38.67 8.89
CA SER A 778 -2.87 38.40 10.22
C SER A 778 -1.87 37.71 11.12
N PHE A 779 -2.07 37.85 12.42
CA PHE A 779 -1.32 37.13 13.44
C PHE A 779 -2.14 36.99 14.72
N MET A 780 -1.80 36.01 15.53
CA MET A 780 -2.30 35.83 16.88
C MET A 780 -1.25 36.30 17.88
N ALA A 781 -1.69 36.99 18.92
CA ALA A 781 -0.83 37.40 20.01
C ALA A 781 -1.51 37.23 21.37
N LYS A 782 -0.70 36.93 22.38
CA LYS A 782 -1.12 36.80 23.78
C LYS A 782 -0.08 37.43 24.69
N GLN A 783 -0.51 38.20 25.68
CA GLN A 783 0.39 38.75 26.69
C GLN A 783 1.00 37.60 27.53
N GLY A 784 2.32 37.60 27.67
CA GLY A 784 3.04 36.71 28.57
C GLY A 784 3.20 37.36 29.95
N SER A 785 4.43 37.53 30.41
CA SER A 785 4.75 38.28 31.63
C SER A 785 4.70 39.79 31.39
N GLY A 786 4.34 40.55 32.44
CA GLY A 786 4.48 42.01 32.43
C GLY A 786 3.30 42.76 31.79
N ALA A 787 3.58 43.91 31.17
CA ALA A 787 2.55 44.89 30.78
C ALA A 787 2.67 45.39 29.34
N ILE A 788 3.03 44.51 28.40
CA ILE A 788 2.93 44.80 26.96
C ILE A 788 1.46 44.98 26.61
N SER A 789 1.07 46.18 26.20
CA SER A 789 -0.33 46.57 25.96
C SER A 789 -0.66 46.69 24.47
N ASN A 790 0.34 46.74 23.60
CA ASN A 790 0.17 46.71 22.16
C ASN A 790 1.34 46.02 21.46
N VAL A 791 1.10 45.51 20.26
CA VAL A 791 2.12 44.93 19.37
C VAL A 791 1.78 45.30 17.93
N THR A 792 2.78 45.60 17.11
CA THR A 792 2.58 45.90 15.68
C THR A 792 3.44 44.98 14.84
N VAL A 793 2.82 44.28 13.89
CA VAL A 793 3.56 43.66 12.78
C VAL A 793 3.68 44.69 11.66
N ARG A 794 4.91 44.93 11.21
CA ARG A 794 5.23 45.76 10.07
C ARG A 794 5.73 44.88 8.94
N VAL A 795 5.18 45.07 7.76
CA VAL A 795 5.69 44.48 6.52
C VAL A 795 6.34 45.57 5.67
N LYS A 796 7.58 45.34 5.28
CA LYS A 796 8.35 46.16 4.35
C LYS A 796 8.41 45.43 3.02
N TRP A 797 7.93 46.07 1.97
CA TRP A 797 7.92 45.52 0.61
C TRP A 797 9.20 45.92 -0.10
N PHE A 798 9.91 44.95 -0.64
CA PHE A 798 11.11 45.16 -1.45
C PHE A 798 10.86 44.70 -2.89
N ASP A 799 11.39 45.43 -3.86
CA ASP A 799 11.36 45.02 -5.26
C ASP A 799 12.45 43.98 -5.60
N GLY A 800 12.49 43.54 -6.86
CA GLY A 800 13.49 42.57 -7.32
C GLY A 800 14.95 43.06 -7.27
N SER A 801 15.17 44.36 -7.06
CA SER A 801 16.49 44.96 -6.84
C SER A 801 16.83 45.14 -5.35
N GLN A 802 15.95 44.65 -4.46
CA GLN A 802 16.03 44.82 -3.01
C GLN A 802 15.91 46.27 -2.54
N ALA A 803 15.25 47.13 -3.32
CA ALA A 803 14.90 48.48 -2.89
C ALA A 803 13.58 48.46 -2.11
N LEU A 804 13.54 49.15 -0.96
CA LEU A 804 12.30 49.32 -0.18
C LEU A 804 11.32 50.17 -0.98
N VAL A 805 10.17 49.62 -1.32
CA VAL A 805 9.14 50.29 -2.13
C VAL A 805 7.95 50.78 -1.29
N GLN A 806 7.56 50.06 -0.25
CA GLN A 806 6.45 50.45 0.64
C GLN A 806 6.58 49.81 2.02
N THR A 807 5.86 50.33 3.00
CA THR A 807 5.73 49.73 4.33
C THR A 807 4.27 49.82 4.79
N ASP A 808 3.75 48.71 5.31
CA ASP A 808 2.41 48.64 5.91
C ASP A 808 2.51 48.17 7.38
N LEU A 809 1.54 48.61 8.20
CA LEU A 809 1.48 48.35 9.63
C LEU A 809 0.17 47.67 10.02
N VAL A 810 0.27 46.62 10.85
CA VAL A 810 -0.87 45.87 11.38
C VAL A 810 -0.78 45.90 12.91
N PRO A 811 -1.42 46.89 13.56
CA PRO A 811 -1.38 47.04 15.01
C PRO A 811 -2.42 46.15 15.72
N LEU A 812 -2.07 45.66 16.89
CA LEU A 812 -2.97 45.08 17.89
C LEU A 812 -2.86 45.88 19.19
N THR A 813 -3.95 46.54 19.59
CA THR A 813 -4.00 47.35 20.82
C THR A 813 -4.84 46.68 21.89
N GLY A 814 -4.48 46.89 23.17
CA GLY A 814 -5.22 46.28 24.29
C GLY A 814 -4.94 44.79 24.42
N LEU A 815 -3.66 44.41 24.29
CA LEU A 815 -3.22 43.02 24.43
C LEU A 815 -3.53 42.50 25.84
N THR A 816 -4.09 41.30 25.92
CA THR A 816 -4.55 40.64 27.14
C THR A 816 -3.86 39.28 27.31
N PRO A 817 -3.99 38.64 28.48
CA PRO A 817 -3.57 37.25 28.67
C PRO A 817 -4.37 36.20 27.88
N ASN A 818 -5.35 36.59 27.05
CA ASN A 818 -6.03 35.70 26.13
C ASN A 818 -5.50 35.92 24.71
N TRP A 819 -5.49 34.86 23.89
CA TRP A 819 -5.14 34.97 22.48
C TRP A 819 -6.09 35.92 21.75
N GLN A 820 -5.51 36.92 21.08
CA GLN A 820 -6.22 37.93 20.29
C GLN A 820 -5.67 37.96 18.88
N GLN A 821 -6.54 38.17 17.92
CA GLN A 821 -6.17 38.26 16.51
C GLN A 821 -6.03 39.72 16.09
N ALA A 822 -5.01 39.99 15.29
CA ALA A 822 -4.99 41.15 14.41
C ALA A 822 -5.07 40.69 12.96
N ILE A 823 -5.85 41.43 12.17
CA ILE A 823 -6.04 41.17 10.75
C ILE A 823 -6.13 42.51 10.01
N ALA A 824 -5.40 42.62 8.91
CA ALA A 824 -5.52 43.73 7.98
C ALA A 824 -5.40 43.23 6.54
N GLN A 825 -6.10 43.91 5.64
CA GLN A 825 -5.76 43.86 4.22
C GLN A 825 -4.70 44.92 3.93
N VAL A 826 -3.61 44.51 3.32
CA VAL A 826 -2.50 45.38 2.91
C VAL A 826 -2.28 45.19 1.41
N ALA A 827 -1.78 46.21 0.71
CA ALA A 827 -1.57 46.13 -0.73
C ALA A 827 -0.08 46.19 -1.04
N ALA A 828 0.48 45.06 -1.45
CA ALA A 828 1.85 45.01 -1.93
C ALA A 828 1.93 45.82 -3.25
N PRO A 829 2.83 46.82 -3.36
CA PRO A 829 2.91 47.65 -4.55
C PRO A 829 3.30 46.82 -5.78
N ALA A 830 2.93 47.31 -6.96
CA ALA A 830 3.34 46.68 -8.21
C ALA A 830 4.88 46.59 -8.28
N GLY A 831 5.41 45.40 -8.55
CA GLY A 831 6.84 45.13 -8.56
C GLY A 831 7.43 44.68 -7.21
N ALA A 832 6.63 44.59 -6.14
CA ALA A 832 7.04 43.92 -4.90
C ALA A 832 7.40 42.46 -5.19
N ALA A 833 8.59 42.06 -4.74
CA ALA A 833 9.16 40.73 -4.89
C ALA A 833 9.46 40.06 -3.53
N TYR A 834 9.64 40.85 -2.46
CA TYR A 834 9.89 40.35 -1.12
C TYR A 834 9.10 41.10 -0.04
N ALA A 835 8.71 40.38 1.01
CA ALA A 835 8.08 40.88 2.22
C ALA A 835 9.01 40.65 3.41
N TYR A 836 9.56 41.72 3.97
CA TYR A 836 10.38 41.68 5.17
C TYR A 836 9.54 42.07 6.39
N LEU A 837 9.48 41.21 7.40
CA LEU A 837 8.62 41.41 8.56
C LEU A 837 9.41 41.84 9.80
N GLU A 838 8.84 42.79 10.54
CA GLU A 838 9.27 43.24 11.85
C GLU A 838 8.08 43.16 12.81
N VAL A 839 8.30 42.72 14.04
CA VAL A 839 7.32 42.84 15.13
C VAL A 839 7.91 43.70 16.23
N TYR A 840 7.22 44.76 16.60
CA TYR A 840 7.74 45.70 17.58
C TYR A 840 6.64 46.33 18.43
N SER A 841 7.04 46.92 19.55
CA SER A 841 6.18 47.72 20.41
C SER A 841 6.99 48.78 21.16
N THR A 842 6.33 49.89 21.48
CA THR A 842 6.84 50.86 22.45
C THR A 842 6.34 50.58 23.87
N SER A 843 5.47 49.58 24.05
CA SER A 843 4.99 49.12 25.36
C SER A 843 5.76 47.89 25.83
N GLY A 844 6.07 47.85 27.13
CA GLY A 844 6.80 46.74 27.75
C GLY A 844 8.10 47.18 28.42
N GLY A 845 8.40 46.60 29.56
CA GLY A 845 9.64 46.77 30.33
C GLY A 845 10.58 45.57 30.22
N ALA A 846 11.80 45.72 30.76
CA ALA A 846 12.71 44.59 30.89
C ALA A 846 12.07 43.48 31.75
N GLY A 847 12.01 42.26 31.24
CA GLY A 847 11.35 41.11 31.88
C GLY A 847 9.91 40.84 31.38
N ASP A 848 9.35 41.73 30.55
CA ASP A 848 8.05 41.49 29.92
C ASP A 848 8.18 40.51 28.74
N SER A 849 7.10 39.82 28.40
CA SER A 849 7.05 38.90 27.27
C SER A 849 5.67 38.84 26.61
N LEU A 850 5.64 38.34 25.37
CA LEU A 850 4.41 37.96 24.67
C LEU A 850 4.62 36.69 23.84
N TYR A 851 3.52 36.05 23.50
CA TYR A 851 3.47 34.96 22.54
C TYR A 851 2.90 35.46 21.21
N LEU A 852 3.46 34.99 20.11
CA LEU A 852 2.99 35.20 18.75
C LEU A 852 2.78 33.84 18.08
N ASP A 853 1.72 33.70 17.31
CA ASP A 853 1.38 32.47 16.61
C ASP A 853 0.58 32.81 15.33
N ASP A 854 0.43 31.84 14.42
CA ASP A 854 -0.36 31.97 13.18
C ASP A 854 -0.10 33.26 12.39
N ILE A 855 1.18 33.62 12.19
CA ILE A 855 1.55 34.77 11.36
C ILE A 855 1.35 34.39 9.90
N VAL A 856 0.33 34.96 9.26
CA VAL A 856 -0.06 34.66 7.89
C VAL A 856 0.01 35.91 7.03
N LEU A 857 0.80 35.84 5.96
CA LEU A 857 0.80 36.79 4.85
C LEU A 857 0.41 36.06 3.57
N THR A 858 -0.81 36.26 3.09
CA THR A 858 -1.37 35.51 1.95
C THR A 858 -2.03 36.41 0.92
N ASP A 859 -2.10 35.96 -0.33
CA ASP A 859 -2.76 36.66 -1.42
C ASP A 859 -4.28 36.71 -1.23
N VAL A 860 -4.87 37.87 -1.45
CA VAL A 860 -6.33 38.04 -1.47
C VAL A 860 -6.74 38.41 -2.89
N PRO A 861 -7.74 37.73 -3.47
CA PRO A 861 -8.31 38.10 -4.76
C PRO A 861 -8.84 39.53 -4.73
N ASN A 862 -8.69 40.25 -5.85
CA ASN A 862 -9.22 41.61 -6.02
C ASN A 862 -10.75 41.64 -6.11
#